data_AF-A0A3M3WKC6-F1
#
_entry.id   AF-A0A3M3WKC6-F1
#
_cell.length_a   1.000
_cell.length_b   1.000
_cell.length_c   1.000
_cell.angle_alpha   90.00
_cell.angle_beta   90.00
_cell.angle_gamma   90.00
#
_symmetry.space_group_name_H-M   'P 1'
#
loop_
_entity.id
_entity.type
_entity.pdbx_description
1 polymer ?
#
loop_
_entity_poly.entity_id
_entity_poly.type
_entity_poly.pdbx_seq_one_letter_code
_entity_poly.pdbx_strand_id
1 'polypeptide(L)'
;MMNAPRVSHPREPGLFARAPNLERYRVAAGGVTLVDLQPGDGLHVIDVEGRQTCTLLALDAGGRSALASWGLNASTACCVPGRIGQALQRRGIDAQALPLAASLWDADSPPGHSRQFVAEDALLVIVAAPAEATAVDRQYRPSELRLIVTRANPSPLLVPALPEPLGDVLDEFTLRAGTAHSYTVAKGQYIQVLDVAGRQCSDFVALDRRALDRGVELDLDQTVTRTLNGSAYPAPGLFSKFFDRHMQPMLEVVQDTVGRHDSFALACAARYYETHGYFGHDNCSDNLSRVLAPQGVQARNGWPAINFFFNTGIDAHQQMTLDEPWSRPGDYVLLRAMNDLLCGSTSCPDDIDPANGWNPTDIHVRIYSEKERFSIAMSTRTTADADPILTRESAFHSRTRALTGSFTDYRNWWLPLRYDGYGVTEEYLGCRERVAVMDLTALRKFEIIGPDAEALLQYCLTRDVRRLAVGQVVYSAMCHAHGGMLDDGTLLRLGPDNFRWICGEDYAGVWLREQAQKLGMKVWVKSASEQIHNLAVQGPLSRELLKQMVWTPPTQPSVETLGWFRFLVGRLDGFDGCPLMISRTGYTGELGFEVWCQPEDAVQVWDRIWQLGQPLGLVPLGLEALDLLRIEAGLIFAGYDFSDQTDPFEAGIGFSVPLKSKTDDFIGRDALLRRSTHPSHKLVGLHLSGNEVAHHGDPVYQGRAQVGVITSACRSPLLASNIALCRVDVSCAEPGTELEIGKVDGLQKRISATVSAAIFYDPDKSRVRS
;
A
#
# COMPACT_ATOMS: atom_id res chain seq x y z
N MET A 1 -41.43 -0.06 -33.58
CA MET A 1 -41.20 1.06 -32.64
C MET A 1 -39.71 1.37 -32.67
N MET A 2 -39.30 2.63 -32.59
CA MET A 2 -37.90 2.93 -32.27
C MET A 2 -37.68 2.63 -30.79
N ASN A 3 -36.61 1.89 -30.46
CA ASN A 3 -36.23 1.70 -29.06
C ASN A 3 -35.81 3.05 -28.48
N ALA A 4 -36.31 3.41 -27.31
CA ALA A 4 -35.82 4.58 -26.59
C ALA A 4 -34.31 4.42 -26.30
N PRO A 5 -33.51 5.49 -26.35
CA PRO A 5 -32.09 5.42 -26.01
C PRO A 5 -31.92 4.91 -24.58
N ARG A 6 -31.04 3.92 -24.40
CA ARG A 6 -30.67 3.42 -23.07
C ARG A 6 -29.52 4.24 -22.54
N VAL A 7 -29.74 4.93 -21.44
CA VAL A 7 -28.69 5.69 -20.74
C VAL A 7 -27.85 4.74 -19.90
N SER A 8 -26.53 4.86 -19.99
CA SER A 8 -25.60 4.16 -19.09
C SER A 8 -25.65 4.82 -17.71
N HIS A 9 -25.86 4.01 -16.68
CA HIS A 9 -25.77 4.43 -15.28
C HIS A 9 -24.65 3.65 -14.57
N PRO A 10 -23.36 3.96 -14.87
CA PRO A 10 -22.23 3.30 -14.23
C PRO A 10 -22.23 3.55 -12.72
N ARG A 11 -21.62 2.63 -11.97
CA ARG A 11 -21.29 2.85 -10.55
C ARG A 11 -19.86 3.33 -10.46
N GLU A 12 -19.68 4.54 -9.94
CA GLU A 12 -18.42 5.26 -9.97
C GLU A 12 -17.90 5.55 -8.55
N PRO A 13 -17.69 4.52 -7.70
CA PRO A 13 -17.51 4.70 -6.25
C PRO A 13 -16.27 5.52 -5.87
N GLY A 14 -15.26 5.59 -6.74
CA GLY A 14 -14.04 6.38 -6.51
C GLY A 14 -14.01 7.77 -7.16
N LEU A 15 -14.97 8.10 -8.04
CA LEU A 15 -14.94 9.35 -8.83
C LEU A 15 -15.72 10.45 -8.13
N PHE A 16 -15.32 10.71 -6.89
CA PHE A 16 -15.91 11.69 -5.99
C PHE A 16 -15.96 13.12 -6.60
N ALA A 17 -15.05 13.42 -7.53
CA ALA A 17 -15.00 14.65 -8.32
C ALA A 17 -16.29 14.98 -9.10
N ARG A 18 -17.23 14.04 -9.26
CA ARG A 18 -18.56 14.29 -9.86
C ARG A 18 -19.62 14.83 -8.88
N ALA A 19 -19.26 15.04 -7.61
CA ALA A 19 -20.03 15.86 -6.67
C ALA A 19 -19.39 17.26 -6.59
N PRO A 20 -19.76 18.24 -7.47
CA PRO A 20 -19.10 19.56 -7.56
C PRO A 20 -19.10 20.36 -6.26
N ASN A 21 -20.00 20.02 -5.34
CA ASN A 21 -20.20 20.68 -4.06
C ASN A 21 -19.57 19.94 -2.88
N LEU A 22 -18.78 18.89 -3.07
CA LEU A 22 -18.30 18.05 -1.98
C LEU A 22 -16.79 17.81 -2.08
N GLU A 23 -16.07 18.22 -1.03
CA GLU A 23 -14.62 18.02 -0.88
C GLU A 23 -14.35 17.12 0.34
N ARG A 24 -13.18 16.49 0.36
CA ARG A 24 -12.73 15.63 1.46
C ARG A 24 -11.33 16.04 1.87
N TYR A 25 -11.06 15.96 3.17
CA TYR A 25 -9.71 16.13 3.71
C TYR A 25 -9.45 15.13 4.83
N ARG A 26 -8.23 14.58 4.85
CA ARG A 26 -7.71 13.78 5.95
C ARG A 26 -7.05 14.68 7.00
N VAL A 27 -7.25 14.40 8.29
CA VAL A 27 -6.38 14.87 9.37
C VAL A 27 -5.63 13.66 9.89
N ALA A 28 -4.34 13.54 9.57
CA ALA A 28 -3.53 12.42 10.06
C ALA A 28 -3.43 12.43 11.59
N ALA A 29 -3.18 11.26 12.21
CA ALA A 29 -2.95 11.16 13.65
C ALA A 29 -1.73 12.00 14.06
N GLY A 30 -1.89 12.87 15.07
CA GLY A 30 -0.89 13.87 15.47
C GLY A 30 -0.77 15.06 14.51
N GLY A 31 -1.56 15.08 13.45
CA GLY A 31 -1.55 16.10 12.39
C GLY A 31 -2.60 17.18 12.58
N VAL A 32 -2.52 18.16 11.67
CA VAL A 32 -3.39 19.33 11.58
C VAL A 32 -3.70 19.59 10.11
N THR A 33 -4.94 19.93 9.79
CA THR A 33 -5.41 20.25 8.44
C THR A 33 -6.16 21.57 8.44
N LEU A 34 -5.96 22.36 7.39
CA LEU A 34 -6.58 23.67 7.20
C LEU A 34 -7.68 23.57 6.13
N VAL A 35 -8.80 24.26 6.37
CA VAL A 35 -9.95 24.32 5.48
C VAL A 35 -10.46 25.76 5.41
N ASP A 36 -10.50 26.34 4.21
CA ASP A 36 -11.20 27.59 3.95
C ASP A 36 -12.69 27.32 3.71
N LEU A 37 -13.57 28.07 4.38
CA LEU A 37 -15.02 28.04 4.19
C LEU A 37 -15.54 29.42 3.77
N GLN A 38 -16.50 29.44 2.84
CA GLN A 38 -17.25 30.63 2.43
C GLN A 38 -18.64 30.67 3.10
N PRO A 39 -19.33 31.82 3.14
CA PRO A 39 -20.69 31.92 3.64
C PRO A 39 -21.65 30.89 2.99
N GLY A 40 -22.26 30.07 3.84
CA GLY A 40 -23.14 28.95 3.49
C GLY A 40 -22.44 27.58 3.44
N ASP A 41 -21.11 27.51 3.38
CA ASP A 41 -20.39 26.24 3.28
C ASP A 41 -20.53 25.41 4.56
N GLY A 42 -20.80 24.12 4.42
CA GLY A 42 -20.87 23.15 5.51
C GLY A 42 -19.52 22.47 5.76
N LEU A 43 -19.19 22.20 7.03
CA LEU A 43 -18.06 21.38 7.45
C LEU A 43 -18.54 20.23 8.35
N HIS A 44 -18.25 18.99 7.96
CA HIS A 44 -18.52 17.78 8.73
C HIS A 44 -17.19 17.17 9.20
N VAL A 45 -16.95 17.17 10.52
CA VAL A 45 -15.74 16.61 11.15
C VAL A 45 -16.09 15.26 11.76
N ILE A 46 -15.37 14.20 11.40
CA ILE A 46 -15.70 12.80 11.72
C ILE A 46 -14.51 12.07 12.36
N ASP A 47 -14.72 11.50 13.54
CA ASP A 47 -13.86 10.46 14.13
C ASP A 47 -14.24 9.10 13.54
N VAL A 48 -13.43 8.61 12.59
CA VAL A 48 -13.75 7.41 11.79
C VAL A 48 -13.66 6.13 12.62
N GLU A 49 -12.71 6.04 13.53
CA GLU A 49 -12.43 4.81 14.30
C GLU A 49 -12.93 4.86 15.75
N GLY A 50 -13.34 6.05 16.23
CA GLY A 50 -13.70 6.33 17.61
C GLY A 50 -12.47 6.52 18.50
N ARG A 51 -12.64 7.16 19.66
CA ARG A 51 -11.56 7.49 20.62
C ARG A 51 -10.44 8.35 20.03
N GLN A 52 -10.68 9.11 18.97
CA GLN A 52 -9.75 10.17 18.54
C GLN A 52 -10.30 11.53 18.99
N THR A 53 -9.56 12.21 19.87
CA THR A 53 -9.90 13.59 20.23
C THR A 53 -9.73 14.52 19.03
N CYS A 54 -10.51 15.59 18.98
CA CYS A 54 -10.45 16.60 17.94
C CYS A 54 -10.41 17.98 18.58
N THR A 55 -9.40 18.80 18.24
CA THR A 55 -9.43 20.23 18.55
C THR A 55 -9.67 21.02 17.27
N LEU A 56 -10.46 22.08 17.37
CA LEU A 56 -10.86 22.93 16.25
C LEU A 56 -10.73 24.40 16.63
N LEU A 57 -10.15 25.18 15.73
CA LEU A 57 -10.09 26.64 15.79
C LEU A 57 -10.67 27.19 14.48
N ALA A 58 -11.71 28.01 14.57
CA ALA A 58 -12.23 28.79 13.45
C ALA A 58 -11.78 30.25 13.60
N LEU A 59 -11.25 30.83 12.52
CA LEU A 59 -10.74 32.21 12.47
C LEU A 59 -11.49 33.02 11.43
N ASP A 60 -11.85 34.26 11.78
CA ASP A 60 -12.35 35.24 10.81
C ASP A 60 -11.22 35.85 9.96
N ALA A 61 -11.58 36.65 8.96
CA ALA A 61 -10.64 37.35 8.09
C ALA A 61 -9.71 38.36 8.80
N GLY A 62 -9.91 38.61 10.11
CA GLY A 62 -9.03 39.39 10.97
C GLY A 62 -8.18 38.54 11.93
N GLY A 63 -8.18 37.21 11.79
CA GLY A 63 -7.44 36.28 12.64
C GLY A 63 -8.06 36.07 14.03
N ARG A 64 -9.31 36.49 14.26
CA ARG A 64 -9.99 36.40 15.55
C ARG A 64 -10.83 35.12 15.64
N SER A 65 -10.97 34.55 16.83
CA SER A 65 -11.73 33.31 17.03
C SER A 65 -13.22 33.49 16.73
N ALA A 66 -13.72 32.71 15.77
CA ALA A 66 -15.12 32.67 15.35
C ALA A 66 -15.93 31.55 16.05
N LEU A 67 -15.32 30.78 16.95
CA LEU A 67 -15.91 29.58 17.59
C LEU A 67 -17.31 29.79 18.20
N ALA A 68 -17.63 31.01 18.62
CA ALA A 68 -18.91 31.36 19.22
C ALA A 68 -20.11 31.23 18.26
N SER A 69 -19.96 31.45 16.95
CA SER A 69 -21.07 31.26 15.99
C SER A 69 -21.48 29.78 15.85
N TRP A 70 -20.54 28.87 16.13
CA TRP A 70 -20.78 27.43 16.18
C TRP A 70 -21.13 26.90 17.58
N GLY A 71 -21.37 27.79 18.54
CA GLY A 71 -21.68 27.45 19.93
C GLY A 71 -20.52 26.73 20.65
N LEU A 72 -19.29 26.87 20.16
CA LEU A 72 -18.10 26.23 20.72
C LEU A 72 -17.39 27.17 21.70
N ASN A 73 -17.06 26.65 22.88
CA ASN A 73 -16.26 27.37 23.87
C ASN A 73 -14.77 27.09 23.66
N ALA A 74 -13.97 28.14 23.55
CA ALA A 74 -12.52 28.03 23.50
C ALA A 74 -11.96 27.50 24.84
N SER A 75 -11.21 26.41 24.81
CA SER A 75 -10.86 25.62 26.00
C SER A 75 -9.44 25.04 26.00
N THR A 76 -8.71 25.06 24.87
CA THR A 76 -7.39 24.44 24.75
C THR A 76 -6.50 25.18 23.74
N ALA A 77 -5.19 24.98 23.81
CA ALA A 77 -4.26 25.57 22.84
C ALA A 77 -4.29 24.80 21.51
N CYS A 78 -4.23 25.51 20.38
CA CYS A 78 -3.99 24.90 19.08
C CYS A 78 -2.48 24.76 18.86
N CYS A 79 -1.93 23.55 18.98
CA CYS A 79 -0.54 23.30 18.61
C CYS A 79 -0.44 23.13 17.09
N VAL A 80 0.34 23.99 16.43
CA VAL A 80 0.44 24.03 14.96
C VAL A 80 1.88 23.69 14.52
N PRO A 81 2.09 22.62 13.73
CA PRO A 81 3.41 22.28 13.18
C PRO A 81 4.03 23.40 12.34
N GLY A 82 5.37 23.55 12.38
CA GLY A 82 6.07 24.70 11.79
C GLY A 82 5.80 24.97 10.30
N ARG A 83 5.59 23.93 9.47
CA ARG A 83 5.19 24.07 8.05
C ARG A 83 3.83 24.75 7.91
N ILE A 84 2.87 24.40 8.77
CA ILE A 84 1.54 25.02 8.80
C ILE A 84 1.63 26.43 9.39
N GLY A 85 2.55 26.66 10.33
CA GLY A 85 2.89 28.01 10.78
C GLY A 85 3.34 28.93 9.65
N GLN A 86 4.13 28.43 8.69
CA GLN A 86 4.49 29.17 7.48
C GLN A 86 3.28 29.41 6.54
N ALA A 87 2.39 28.43 6.37
CA ALA A 87 1.16 28.60 5.59
C ALA A 87 0.23 29.68 6.19
N LEU A 88 0.11 29.72 7.52
CA LEU A 88 -0.60 30.78 8.25
C LEU A 88 0.09 32.15 8.06
N GLN A 89 1.42 32.21 8.14
CA GLN A 89 2.18 33.45 7.91
C GLN A 89 2.02 33.99 6.47
N ARG A 90 2.00 33.11 5.44
CA ARG A 90 1.67 33.49 4.05
C ARG A 90 0.28 34.12 3.94
N ARG A 91 -0.66 33.71 4.81
CA ARG A 91 -2.04 34.22 4.92
C ARG A 91 -2.16 35.40 5.90
N GLY A 92 -1.05 35.93 6.43
CA GLY A 92 -1.02 37.07 7.35
C GLY A 92 -1.36 36.76 8.81
N ILE A 93 -1.46 35.49 9.19
CA ILE A 93 -1.84 35.04 10.54
C ILE A 93 -0.59 34.66 11.33
N ASP A 94 -0.41 35.24 12.53
CA ASP A 94 0.68 34.87 13.43
C ASP A 94 0.41 33.54 14.13
N ALA A 95 1.13 32.51 13.71
CA ALA A 95 1.08 31.17 14.29
C ALA A 95 1.56 31.10 15.76
N GLN A 96 2.26 32.11 16.28
CA GLN A 96 2.66 32.19 17.69
C GLN A 96 1.63 32.87 18.59
N ALA A 97 0.65 33.59 18.01
CA ALA A 97 -0.37 34.36 18.73
C ALA A 97 -1.80 33.84 18.49
N LEU A 98 -1.95 32.56 18.10
CA LEU A 98 -3.25 31.96 17.79
C LEU A 98 -4.20 31.96 19.01
N PRO A 99 -5.50 32.27 18.81
CA PRO A 99 -6.52 32.08 19.85
C PRO A 99 -6.65 30.63 20.32
N LEU A 100 -7.24 30.43 21.49
CA LEU A 100 -7.59 29.11 22.00
C LEU A 100 -8.61 28.40 21.08
N ALA A 101 -8.37 27.12 20.83
CA ALA A 101 -9.26 26.19 20.15
C ALA A 101 -10.32 25.62 21.10
N ALA A 102 -11.39 25.04 20.55
CA ALA A 102 -12.33 24.21 21.28
C ALA A 102 -11.97 22.72 21.13
N SER A 103 -12.28 21.89 22.13
CA SER A 103 -12.41 20.44 21.92
C SER A 103 -13.82 20.14 21.36
N LEU A 104 -13.92 19.32 20.32
CA LEU A 104 -15.23 18.98 19.74
C LEU A 104 -15.96 17.88 20.52
N TRP A 105 -15.24 16.98 21.19
CA TRP A 105 -15.80 15.88 21.97
C TRP A 105 -14.79 15.33 22.98
N ASP A 106 -15.27 14.44 23.84
CA ASP A 106 -14.48 13.73 24.84
C ASP A 106 -13.73 12.52 24.25
N ALA A 107 -12.71 12.03 24.96
CA ALA A 107 -11.81 10.97 24.49
C ALA A 107 -12.43 9.56 24.35
N ASP A 108 -13.69 9.34 24.77
CA ASP A 108 -14.41 8.05 24.60
C ASP A 108 -15.46 8.10 23.46
N SER A 109 -15.20 8.92 22.43
CA SER A 109 -16.04 9.04 21.23
C SER A 109 -16.31 7.66 20.58
N PRO A 110 -17.57 7.32 20.22
CA PRO A 110 -17.85 6.10 19.47
C PRO A 110 -17.34 6.20 18.01
N PRO A 111 -17.14 5.07 17.29
CA PRO A 111 -16.79 5.10 15.88
C PRO A 111 -17.85 5.83 15.04
N GLY A 112 -17.40 6.68 14.11
CA GLY A 112 -18.28 7.53 13.31
C GLY A 112 -18.84 8.76 14.05
N HIS A 113 -18.41 9.02 15.29
CA HIS A 113 -18.82 10.23 16.01
C HIS A 113 -18.39 11.48 15.24
N SER A 114 -19.28 12.47 15.15
CA SER A 114 -19.05 13.62 14.29
C SER A 114 -19.85 14.84 14.69
N ARG A 115 -19.40 16.01 14.21
CA ARG A 115 -20.14 17.28 14.27
C ARG A 115 -20.22 17.91 12.89
N GLN A 116 -21.32 18.62 12.64
CA GLN A 116 -21.54 19.41 11.44
C GLN A 116 -21.68 20.89 11.82
N PHE A 117 -21.11 21.74 11.01
CA PHE A 117 -21.10 23.19 11.14
C PHE A 117 -21.46 23.83 9.79
N VAL A 118 -21.96 25.06 9.80
CA VAL A 118 -22.17 25.88 8.60
C VAL A 118 -21.51 27.23 8.85
N ALA A 119 -20.74 27.73 7.89
CA ALA A 119 -20.10 29.03 7.99
C ALA A 119 -21.10 30.15 7.65
N GLU A 120 -21.31 31.10 8.57
CA GLU A 120 -22.13 32.30 8.31
C GLU A 120 -21.30 33.39 7.60
N ASP A 121 -20.02 33.50 7.96
CA ASP A 121 -19.01 34.37 7.37
C ASP A 121 -17.93 33.55 6.63
N ALA A 122 -16.99 34.22 5.95
CA ALA A 122 -15.79 33.56 5.44
C ALA A 122 -14.83 33.21 6.60
N LEU A 123 -14.42 31.95 6.70
CA LEU A 123 -13.66 31.41 7.84
C LEU A 123 -12.46 30.57 7.38
N LEU A 124 -11.32 30.71 8.06
CA LEU A 124 -10.25 29.71 8.03
C LEU A 124 -10.42 28.78 9.24
N VAL A 125 -10.56 27.48 8.98
CA VAL A 125 -10.70 26.45 10.01
C VAL A 125 -9.42 25.64 10.11
N ILE A 126 -8.92 25.48 11.33
CA ILE A 126 -7.78 24.63 11.68
C ILE A 126 -8.33 23.46 12.49
N VAL A 127 -8.20 22.24 11.98
CA VAL A 127 -8.66 21.01 12.65
C VAL A 127 -7.46 20.11 12.95
N ALA A 128 -7.31 19.68 14.20
CA ALA A 128 -6.22 18.83 14.65
C ALA A 128 -6.72 17.53 15.27
N ALA A 129 -5.94 16.46 15.10
CA ALA A 129 -6.16 15.15 15.70
C ALA A 129 -5.01 14.85 16.68
N PRO A 130 -5.07 15.26 17.96
CA PRO A 130 -3.97 15.11 18.90
C PRO A 130 -3.56 13.64 19.10
N ALA A 131 -2.25 13.42 19.19
CA ALA A 131 -1.65 12.10 19.40
C ALA A 131 -0.62 12.16 20.53
N GLU A 132 -0.58 11.11 21.35
CA GLU A 132 0.47 10.85 22.32
C GLU A 132 1.22 9.57 21.94
N ALA A 133 2.54 9.56 22.11
CA ALA A 133 3.36 8.36 21.91
C ALA A 133 2.86 7.25 22.85
N THR A 134 2.47 6.11 22.28
CA THR A 134 1.71 5.09 23.03
C THR A 134 2.36 3.72 22.90
N ALA A 135 3.02 3.29 23.98
CA ALA A 135 3.74 2.02 24.05
C ALA A 135 2.93 0.77 23.66
N VAL A 136 3.64 -0.27 23.24
CA VAL A 136 3.09 -1.52 22.67
C VAL A 136 2.20 -2.33 23.63
N ASP A 137 2.40 -2.17 24.95
CA ASP A 137 1.60 -2.76 26.03
C ASP A 137 0.27 -2.01 26.27
N ARG A 138 0.16 -0.76 25.80
CA ARG A 138 -1.05 0.04 25.86
C ARG A 138 -1.93 -0.22 24.63
N GLN A 139 -3.21 0.11 24.76
CA GLN A 139 -4.25 -0.20 23.77
C GLN A 139 -4.88 1.06 23.15
N TYR A 140 -4.56 2.25 23.66
CA TYR A 140 -4.90 3.49 22.99
C TYR A 140 -4.10 3.60 21.68
N ARG A 141 -4.75 4.09 20.61
CA ARG A 141 -4.11 4.36 19.32
C ARG A 141 -4.67 5.67 18.78
N PRO A 142 -3.84 6.70 18.60
CA PRO A 142 -4.21 7.85 17.79
C PRO A 142 -4.60 7.40 16.38
N SER A 143 -5.69 7.93 15.83
CA SER A 143 -6.13 7.67 14.45
C SER A 143 -6.36 8.98 13.70
N GLU A 144 -6.67 8.87 12.42
CA GLU A 144 -7.09 10.00 11.61
C GLU A 144 -8.50 10.50 11.94
N LEU A 145 -8.76 11.76 11.60
CA LEU A 145 -10.10 12.31 11.43
C LEU A 145 -10.37 12.53 9.94
N ARG A 146 -11.64 12.46 9.55
CA ARG A 146 -12.10 12.77 8.19
C ARG A 146 -12.91 14.06 8.22
N LEU A 147 -12.57 15.00 7.34
CA LEU A 147 -13.35 16.20 7.07
C LEU A 147 -14.10 16.00 5.74
N ILE A 148 -15.35 16.45 5.70
CA ILE A 148 -16.11 16.60 4.45
C ILE A 148 -16.61 18.05 4.42
N VAL A 149 -16.33 18.76 3.33
CA VAL A 149 -16.77 20.14 3.12
C VAL A 149 -17.84 20.16 2.05
N THR A 150 -18.98 20.78 2.35
CA THR A 150 -20.11 20.94 1.43
C THR A 150 -20.16 22.39 0.96
N ARG A 151 -19.72 22.67 -0.27
CA ARG A 151 -19.76 24.03 -0.85
C ARG A 151 -21.20 24.46 -1.14
N ALA A 152 -21.60 25.64 -0.67
CA ALA A 152 -22.91 26.20 -0.98
C ALA A 152 -22.99 26.75 -2.41
N ASN A 153 -21.88 27.32 -2.89
CA ASN A 153 -21.74 27.87 -4.24
C ASN A 153 -20.58 27.16 -4.97
N PRO A 154 -20.80 25.91 -5.43
CA PRO A 154 -19.75 25.13 -6.09
C PRO A 154 -19.31 25.75 -7.43
N SER A 155 -18.07 25.45 -7.82
CA SER A 155 -17.59 25.73 -9.17
C SER A 155 -18.44 24.97 -10.22
N PRO A 156 -18.82 25.61 -11.35
CA PRO A 156 -19.45 24.90 -12.47
C PRO A 156 -18.46 24.01 -13.24
N LEU A 157 -17.15 24.22 -13.06
CA LEU A 157 -16.09 23.34 -13.53
C LEU A 157 -15.73 22.35 -12.42
N LEU A 158 -15.71 21.05 -12.72
CA LEU A 158 -15.42 19.93 -11.79
C LEU A 158 -13.92 19.82 -11.44
N VAL A 159 -13.30 20.95 -11.13
CA VAL A 159 -11.86 21.10 -10.90
C VAL A 159 -11.65 21.53 -9.45
N PRO A 160 -11.15 20.65 -8.56
CA PRO A 160 -10.87 21.01 -7.17
C PRO A 160 -9.64 21.91 -7.06
N ALA A 161 -9.41 22.45 -5.86
CA ALA A 161 -8.20 23.23 -5.57
C ALA A 161 -6.93 22.38 -5.76
N LEU A 162 -5.89 22.98 -6.33
CA LEU A 162 -4.56 22.37 -6.43
C LEU A 162 -4.04 22.01 -5.02
N PRO A 163 -3.48 20.81 -4.82
CA PRO A 163 -2.80 20.47 -3.56
C PRO A 163 -1.69 21.47 -3.22
N GLU A 164 -1.42 21.67 -1.93
CA GLU A 164 -0.26 22.45 -1.47
C GLU A 164 1.06 21.87 -2.04
N PRO A 165 2.06 22.70 -2.36
CA PRO A 165 3.34 22.22 -2.89
C PRO A 165 4.09 21.30 -1.90
N LEU A 166 4.84 20.33 -2.45
CA LEU A 166 5.58 19.33 -1.67
C LEU A 166 6.80 19.91 -0.91
N GLY A 167 7.34 21.03 -1.40
CA GLY A 167 8.52 21.74 -0.91
C GLY A 167 8.64 23.13 -1.55
N ASP A 168 9.83 23.73 -1.52
CA ASP A 168 10.09 25.06 -2.09
C ASP A 168 10.03 25.05 -3.64
N VAL A 169 8.96 25.65 -4.16
CA VAL A 169 8.70 25.84 -5.61
C VAL A 169 9.64 26.91 -6.18
N LEU A 170 10.25 26.61 -7.32
CA LEU A 170 11.02 27.55 -8.14
C LEU A 170 10.17 28.19 -9.24
N ASP A 171 9.24 27.42 -9.81
CA ASP A 171 8.30 27.84 -10.86
C ASP A 171 7.07 26.91 -10.88
N GLU A 172 5.88 27.41 -11.21
CA GLU A 172 4.68 26.60 -11.41
C GLU A 172 3.70 27.21 -12.43
N PHE A 173 3.08 26.36 -13.24
CA PHE A 173 2.16 26.78 -14.30
C PHE A 173 1.11 25.70 -14.61
N THR A 174 -0.05 26.13 -15.11
CA THR A 174 -1.14 25.25 -15.53
C THR A 174 -1.27 25.27 -17.05
N LEU A 175 -1.20 24.09 -17.65
CA LEU A 175 -1.46 23.85 -19.06
C LEU A 175 -2.97 23.59 -19.23
N ARG A 176 -3.63 24.44 -20.01
CA ARG A 176 -5.04 24.24 -20.36
C ARG A 176 -5.21 23.03 -21.28
N ALA A 177 -6.37 22.39 -21.21
CA ALA A 177 -6.80 21.37 -22.18
C ALA A 177 -6.39 21.75 -23.62
N GLY A 178 -5.71 20.84 -24.32
CA GLY A 178 -5.23 21.05 -25.69
C GLY A 178 -4.09 22.06 -25.87
N THR A 179 -3.33 22.39 -24.82
CA THR A 179 -2.14 23.25 -24.91
C THR A 179 -0.85 22.55 -24.48
N ALA A 180 0.29 23.19 -24.75
CA ALA A 180 1.61 22.72 -24.33
C ALA A 180 2.43 23.88 -23.75
N HIS A 181 3.48 23.53 -22.99
CA HIS A 181 4.47 24.48 -22.48
C HIS A 181 5.88 23.89 -22.50
N SER A 182 6.88 24.73 -22.75
CA SER A 182 8.30 24.37 -22.81
C SER A 182 9.10 25.11 -21.74
N TYR A 183 9.88 24.40 -20.94
CA TYR A 183 10.56 24.93 -19.76
C TYR A 183 11.93 24.27 -19.57
N THR A 184 12.85 24.91 -18.85
CA THR A 184 14.20 24.37 -18.62
C THR A 184 14.36 23.98 -17.16
N VAL A 185 14.97 22.82 -16.90
CA VAL A 185 15.16 22.23 -15.58
C VAL A 185 16.64 21.89 -15.40
N ALA A 186 17.26 22.38 -14.33
CA ALA A 186 18.68 22.15 -14.06
C ALA A 186 18.91 20.81 -13.35
N LYS A 187 20.11 20.24 -13.51
CA LYS A 187 20.51 18.97 -12.90
C LYS A 187 20.25 18.94 -11.39
N GLY A 188 19.46 17.97 -10.96
CA GLY A 188 19.13 17.70 -9.56
C GLY A 188 17.82 18.32 -9.08
N GLN A 189 17.22 19.26 -9.84
CA GLN A 189 15.87 19.78 -9.58
C GLN A 189 14.80 18.70 -9.85
N TYR A 190 13.59 18.93 -9.35
CA TYR A 190 12.46 18.01 -9.51
C TYR A 190 11.34 18.63 -10.34
N ILE A 191 10.62 17.79 -11.07
CA ILE A 191 9.44 18.14 -11.89
C ILE A 191 8.27 17.35 -11.35
N GLN A 192 7.22 18.02 -10.90
CA GLN A 192 5.92 17.39 -10.62
C GLN A 192 4.99 17.67 -11.79
N VAL A 193 4.42 16.61 -12.37
CA VAL A 193 3.30 16.70 -13.33
C VAL A 193 2.08 16.17 -12.60
N LEU A 194 1.03 16.98 -12.51
CA LEU A 194 -0.15 16.74 -11.67
C LEU A 194 -1.43 16.84 -12.51
N ASP A 195 -2.29 15.84 -12.37
CA ASP A 195 -3.63 15.80 -12.92
C ASP A 195 -4.58 16.59 -12.00
N VAL A 196 -5.18 17.66 -12.50
CA VAL A 196 -5.93 18.61 -11.66
C VAL A 196 -7.35 18.12 -11.38
N ALA A 197 -8.00 17.45 -12.34
CA ALA A 197 -9.40 17.00 -12.24
C ALA A 197 -9.55 15.47 -12.10
N GLY A 198 -8.47 14.72 -12.30
CA GLY A 198 -8.51 13.29 -12.53
C GLY A 198 -8.88 12.99 -13.97
N ARG A 199 -8.34 11.87 -14.48
CA ARG A 199 -8.53 11.38 -15.84
C ARG A 199 -8.03 12.27 -16.97
N GLN A 200 -7.08 13.16 -16.68
CA GLN A 200 -6.39 13.93 -17.71
C GLN A 200 -5.01 13.34 -17.99
N CYS A 201 -4.65 13.22 -19.27
CA CYS A 201 -3.34 12.75 -19.68
C CYS A 201 -2.38 13.90 -20.07
N SER A 202 -1.08 13.65 -19.89
CA SER A 202 -0.01 14.59 -20.23
C SER A 202 1.12 13.89 -21.00
N ASP A 203 1.37 14.34 -22.22
CA ASP A 203 2.54 13.92 -22.99
C ASP A 203 3.75 14.79 -22.58
N PHE A 204 4.76 14.14 -22.02
CA PHE A 204 5.99 14.77 -21.54
C PHE A 204 7.19 14.39 -22.43
N VAL A 205 8.02 15.36 -22.77
CA VAL A 205 9.29 15.15 -23.49
C VAL A 205 10.43 15.89 -22.80
N ALA A 206 11.64 15.36 -22.90
CA ALA A 206 12.85 16.05 -22.46
C ALA A 206 14.00 15.85 -23.45
N LEU A 207 14.85 16.87 -23.56
CA LEU A 207 16.08 16.88 -24.35
C LEU A 207 17.25 17.36 -23.48
N ASP A 208 18.44 16.77 -23.63
CA ASP A 208 19.64 17.26 -22.95
C ASP A 208 19.98 18.67 -23.45
N ARG A 209 19.88 19.67 -22.55
CA ARG A 209 20.05 21.09 -22.90
C ARG A 209 21.42 21.35 -23.50
N ARG A 210 22.46 20.74 -22.94
CA ARG A 210 23.85 20.96 -23.37
C ARG A 210 24.10 20.35 -24.76
N ALA A 211 23.44 19.25 -25.10
CA ALA A 211 23.48 18.67 -26.43
C ALA A 211 22.74 19.55 -27.45
N LEU A 212 21.56 20.06 -27.09
CA LEU A 212 20.79 21.00 -27.92
C LEU A 212 21.59 22.30 -28.20
N ASP A 213 22.27 22.85 -27.18
CA ASP A 213 23.17 24.01 -27.33
C ASP A 213 24.37 23.74 -28.26
N ARG A 214 24.67 22.48 -28.58
CA ARG A 214 25.67 22.04 -29.59
C ARG A 214 25.04 21.66 -30.94
N GLY A 215 23.74 21.89 -31.13
CA GLY A 215 23.00 21.50 -32.33
C GLY A 215 22.69 20.00 -32.44
N VAL A 216 22.70 19.27 -31.31
CA VAL A 216 22.41 17.83 -31.26
C VAL A 216 21.20 17.57 -30.35
N GLU A 217 20.04 17.31 -30.94
CA GLU A 217 18.87 16.86 -30.18
C GLU A 217 19.13 15.46 -29.61
N LEU A 218 19.41 15.36 -28.31
CA LEU A 218 19.38 14.12 -27.54
C LEU A 218 18.10 14.10 -26.69
N ASP A 219 17.08 13.44 -27.24
CA ASP A 219 15.78 13.19 -26.65
C ASP A 219 15.72 11.84 -25.91
N LEU A 220 14.68 11.68 -25.09
CA LEU A 220 14.36 10.45 -24.36
C LEU A 220 14.16 9.28 -25.34
N ASP A 221 14.93 8.21 -25.16
CA ASP A 221 14.77 6.97 -25.93
C ASP A 221 14.03 5.94 -25.07
N GLN A 222 12.74 5.77 -25.39
CA GLN A 222 11.89 4.77 -24.77
C GLN A 222 12.42 3.33 -24.97
N THR A 223 13.03 3.03 -26.11
CA THR A 223 13.52 1.67 -26.43
C THR A 223 14.73 1.33 -25.59
N VAL A 224 15.69 2.25 -25.47
CA VAL A 224 16.80 2.14 -24.52
C VAL A 224 16.29 2.05 -23.08
N THR A 225 15.31 2.88 -22.70
CA THR A 225 14.72 2.87 -21.36
C THR A 225 14.14 1.50 -20.99
N ARG A 226 13.29 0.91 -21.86
CA ARG A 226 12.74 -0.43 -21.65
C ARG A 226 13.83 -1.51 -21.65
N THR A 227 14.85 -1.37 -22.49
CA THR A 227 16.00 -2.30 -22.59
C THR A 227 16.85 -2.32 -21.31
N LEU A 228 17.08 -1.17 -20.67
CA LEU A 228 17.93 -1.05 -19.48
C LEU A 228 17.19 -1.36 -18.18
N ASN A 229 15.89 -1.07 -18.10
CA ASN A 229 15.08 -1.35 -16.91
C ASN A 229 14.43 -2.75 -16.92
N GLY A 230 14.23 -3.35 -18.09
CA GLY A 230 13.47 -4.61 -18.22
C GLY A 230 11.96 -4.46 -18.01
N SER A 231 11.44 -3.24 -17.95
CA SER A 231 10.03 -2.90 -17.71
C SER A 231 9.43 -2.11 -18.88
N ALA A 232 8.08 -2.07 -18.98
CA ALA A 232 7.38 -1.29 -20.01
C ALA A 232 7.50 0.23 -19.81
N TYR A 233 7.56 0.66 -18.55
CA TYR A 233 7.87 2.02 -18.08
C TYR A 233 8.65 1.96 -16.74
N PRO A 234 9.42 2.99 -16.37
CA PRO A 234 10.12 3.05 -15.08
C PRO A 234 9.16 3.34 -13.91
N ALA A 235 9.56 2.95 -12.70
CA ALA A 235 8.78 3.17 -11.47
C ALA A 235 9.69 3.51 -10.27
N PRO A 236 9.19 4.17 -9.20
CA PRO A 236 9.98 4.50 -8.00
C PRO A 236 10.74 3.31 -7.42
N GLY A 237 12.07 3.43 -7.29
CA GLY A 237 12.95 2.37 -6.77
C GLY A 237 14.11 2.04 -7.71
N LEU A 238 14.40 0.75 -7.87
CA LEU A 238 15.59 0.25 -8.58
C LEU A 238 15.57 0.56 -10.10
N PHE A 239 14.41 0.40 -10.73
CA PHE A 239 14.20 0.55 -12.18
C PHE A 239 13.46 1.86 -12.51
N SER A 240 14.01 2.97 -11.99
CA SER A 240 13.35 4.28 -11.93
C SER A 240 13.74 5.26 -13.03
N LYS A 241 14.62 4.90 -13.97
CA LYS A 241 15.28 5.87 -14.86
C LYS A 241 14.75 5.85 -16.28
N PHE A 242 14.60 7.04 -16.87
CA PHE A 242 14.51 7.23 -18.32
C PHE A 242 15.87 7.63 -18.88
N PHE A 243 16.17 7.19 -20.10
CA PHE A 243 17.49 7.30 -20.72
C PHE A 243 17.41 7.94 -22.11
N ASP A 244 18.53 8.49 -22.59
CA ASP A 244 18.70 8.91 -23.99
C ASP A 244 19.14 7.75 -24.90
N ARG A 245 19.21 8.01 -26.21
CA ARG A 245 19.74 7.06 -27.22
C ARG A 245 21.25 6.79 -27.11
N HIS A 246 21.91 7.27 -26.07
CA HIS A 246 23.31 7.00 -25.71
C HIS A 246 23.42 6.31 -24.33
N MET A 247 22.31 5.77 -23.83
CA MET A 247 22.22 5.03 -22.56
C MET A 247 22.58 5.88 -21.32
N GLN A 248 22.48 7.21 -21.43
CA GLN A 248 22.69 8.14 -20.32
C GLN A 248 21.36 8.44 -19.62
N PRO A 249 21.29 8.40 -18.28
CA PRO A 249 20.05 8.69 -17.56
C PRO A 249 19.72 10.18 -17.66
N MET A 250 18.50 10.49 -18.09
CA MET A 250 17.97 11.86 -18.20
C MET A 250 17.06 12.21 -17.01
N LEU A 251 16.22 11.27 -16.57
CA LEU A 251 15.23 11.45 -15.51
C LEU A 251 15.21 10.24 -14.57
N GLU A 252 14.87 10.47 -13.31
CA GLU A 252 14.67 9.47 -12.25
C GLU A 252 13.28 9.67 -11.63
N VAL A 253 12.40 8.67 -11.68
CA VAL A 253 11.07 8.70 -11.05
C VAL A 253 11.25 8.53 -9.55
N VAL A 254 10.83 9.55 -8.79
CA VAL A 254 10.96 9.60 -7.33
C VAL A 254 9.63 9.25 -6.67
N GLN A 255 8.52 9.82 -7.16
CA GLN A 255 7.19 9.50 -6.66
C GLN A 255 6.19 9.26 -7.81
N ASP A 256 5.25 8.35 -7.59
CA ASP A 256 4.17 8.03 -8.51
C ASP A 256 2.93 7.64 -7.71
N THR A 257 1.84 8.39 -7.84
CA THR A 257 0.59 8.11 -7.12
C THR A 257 -0.45 7.35 -7.95
N VAL A 258 -0.13 6.98 -9.19
CA VAL A 258 -1.04 6.34 -10.16
C VAL A 258 -0.57 4.95 -10.59
N GLY A 259 0.72 4.75 -10.80
CA GLY A 259 1.31 3.45 -11.20
C GLY A 259 0.98 3.00 -12.63
N ARG A 260 0.31 3.84 -13.43
CA ARG A 260 -0.25 3.52 -14.74
C ARG A 260 0.03 4.64 -15.73
N HIS A 261 0.98 4.39 -16.63
CA HIS A 261 1.52 5.34 -17.61
C HIS A 261 1.95 4.58 -18.85
N ASP A 262 2.31 5.30 -19.90
CA ASP A 262 2.80 4.73 -21.16
C ASP A 262 4.16 5.36 -21.53
N SER A 263 5.08 4.51 -21.98
CA SER A 263 6.34 4.93 -22.61
C SER A 263 6.70 3.96 -23.74
N PHE A 264 5.73 3.67 -24.60
CA PHE A 264 5.85 2.86 -25.81
C PHE A 264 5.00 3.36 -26.99
N ALA A 265 3.93 4.11 -26.76
CA ALA A 265 3.23 4.85 -27.81
C ALA A 265 3.87 6.23 -28.06
N LEU A 266 3.43 6.91 -29.12
CA LEU A 266 3.74 8.32 -29.38
C LEU A 266 2.66 9.21 -28.75
N ALA A 267 3.02 10.45 -28.40
CA ALA A 267 2.07 11.51 -28.11
C ALA A 267 1.07 11.67 -29.26
N CYS A 268 -0.20 12.01 -28.96
CA CYS A 268 -1.23 12.09 -29.99
C CYS A 268 -0.85 13.09 -31.11
N ALA A 269 -1.25 12.80 -32.35
CA ALA A 269 -0.72 13.43 -33.56
C ALA A 269 -1.83 13.66 -34.59
N ALA A 270 -1.70 14.69 -35.45
CA ALA A 270 -2.71 15.01 -36.48
C ALA A 270 -3.15 13.77 -37.29
N ARG A 271 -2.19 12.87 -37.62
CA ARG A 271 -2.47 11.65 -38.39
C ARG A 271 -3.40 10.66 -37.67
N TYR A 272 -3.38 10.61 -36.34
CA TYR A 272 -4.27 9.76 -35.53
C TYR A 272 -5.74 10.16 -35.76
N TYR A 273 -6.02 11.44 -35.55
CA TYR A 273 -7.34 12.04 -35.73
C TYR A 273 -7.80 11.99 -37.18
N GLU A 274 -6.93 12.28 -38.17
CA GLU A 274 -7.20 12.10 -39.60
C GLU A 274 -7.71 10.70 -39.94
N THR A 275 -7.06 9.64 -39.42
CA THR A 275 -7.46 8.26 -39.73
C THR A 275 -8.80 7.85 -39.12
N HIS A 276 -9.26 8.55 -38.08
CA HIS A 276 -10.59 8.40 -37.50
C HIS A 276 -11.64 9.37 -38.10
N GLY A 277 -11.23 10.27 -39.01
CA GLY A 277 -12.11 11.22 -39.71
C GLY A 277 -12.17 12.63 -39.09
N TYR A 278 -11.38 12.89 -38.05
CA TYR A 278 -11.33 14.16 -37.30
C TYR A 278 -10.24 15.07 -37.87
N PHE A 279 -10.46 15.56 -39.09
CA PHE A 279 -9.51 16.40 -39.82
C PHE A 279 -9.28 17.76 -39.13
N GLY A 280 -8.02 18.11 -38.86
CA GLY A 280 -7.65 19.39 -38.25
C GLY A 280 -7.85 19.47 -36.73
N HIS A 281 -8.02 18.33 -36.06
CA HIS A 281 -8.06 18.25 -34.60
C HIS A 281 -6.72 18.66 -33.97
N ASP A 282 -6.77 19.42 -32.86
CA ASP A 282 -5.58 19.76 -32.08
C ASP A 282 -4.93 18.50 -31.50
N ASN A 283 -3.61 18.50 -31.37
CA ASN A 283 -2.87 17.32 -30.95
C ASN A 283 -1.56 17.66 -30.25
N CYS A 284 -1.13 16.79 -29.34
CA CYS A 284 0.04 16.98 -28.50
C CYS A 284 1.34 17.11 -29.30
N SER A 285 1.49 16.37 -30.40
CA SER A 285 2.70 16.38 -31.21
C SER A 285 2.93 17.72 -31.93
N ASP A 286 1.88 18.31 -32.50
CA ASP A 286 1.95 19.66 -33.08
C ASP A 286 2.09 20.74 -32.00
N ASN A 287 1.42 20.57 -30.86
CA ASN A 287 1.51 21.49 -29.72
C ASN A 287 2.94 21.53 -29.13
N LEU A 288 3.56 20.37 -28.88
CA LEU A 288 4.97 20.24 -28.45
C LEU A 288 5.92 20.85 -29.49
N SER A 289 5.75 20.51 -30.77
CA SER A 289 6.54 21.08 -31.86
C SER A 289 6.47 22.61 -31.88
N ARG A 290 5.28 23.19 -31.64
CA ARG A 290 5.05 24.64 -31.64
C ARG A 290 5.76 25.36 -30.48
N VAL A 291 5.80 24.77 -29.28
CA VAL A 291 6.46 25.38 -28.10
C VAL A 291 7.97 25.11 -28.03
N LEU A 292 8.45 24.02 -28.62
CA LEU A 292 9.88 23.67 -28.66
C LEU A 292 10.64 24.34 -29.82
N ALA A 293 9.97 24.70 -30.93
CA ALA A 293 10.61 25.38 -32.07
C ALA A 293 11.36 26.69 -31.72
N PRO A 294 10.88 27.58 -30.82
CA PRO A 294 11.63 28.74 -30.32
C PRO A 294 12.95 28.40 -29.62
N GLN A 295 13.14 27.15 -29.16
CA GLN A 295 14.39 26.65 -28.57
C GLN A 295 15.33 26.00 -29.58
N GLY A 296 15.00 26.05 -30.89
CA GLY A 296 15.80 25.47 -31.97
C GLY A 296 15.56 23.98 -32.23
N VAL A 297 14.54 23.39 -31.61
CA VAL A 297 14.17 21.98 -31.73
C VAL A 297 13.32 21.75 -32.98
N GLN A 298 13.58 20.67 -33.73
CA GLN A 298 12.82 20.33 -34.93
C GLN A 298 11.44 19.76 -34.60
N ALA A 299 10.43 20.20 -35.36
CA ALA A 299 9.08 19.66 -35.30
C ALA A 299 9.06 18.17 -35.69
N ARG A 300 8.22 17.38 -35.02
CA ARG A 300 8.02 15.95 -35.30
C ARG A 300 6.54 15.68 -35.55
N ASN A 301 6.22 14.92 -36.60
CA ASN A 301 4.85 14.50 -36.93
C ASN A 301 4.21 13.57 -35.87
N GLY A 302 5.02 13.08 -34.92
CA GLY A 302 4.62 12.27 -33.78
C GLY A 302 5.80 12.24 -32.79
N TRP A 303 5.56 12.61 -31.54
CA TRP A 303 6.63 12.69 -30.52
C TRP A 303 6.76 11.39 -29.72
N PRO A 304 7.97 10.80 -29.59
CA PRO A 304 8.22 9.81 -28.55
C PRO A 304 8.25 10.52 -27.19
N ALA A 305 7.27 10.23 -26.36
CA ALA A 305 7.04 10.93 -25.09
C ALA A 305 6.96 9.93 -23.91
N ILE A 306 6.93 10.48 -22.71
CA ILE A 306 6.42 9.79 -21.53
C ILE A 306 4.96 10.24 -21.40
N ASN A 307 4.05 9.31 -21.62
CA ASN A 307 2.64 9.57 -21.76
C ASN A 307 2.02 9.31 -20.38
N PHE A 308 2.03 10.33 -19.52
CA PHE A 308 1.62 10.18 -18.12
C PHE A 308 0.10 10.01 -17.99
N PHE A 309 -0.28 9.16 -17.04
CA PHE A 309 -1.65 8.80 -16.65
C PHE A 309 -2.45 7.95 -17.66
N PHE A 310 -2.02 7.86 -18.91
CA PHE A 310 -2.62 7.00 -19.94
C PHE A 310 -2.76 5.54 -19.45
N ASN A 311 -4.00 5.04 -19.44
CA ASN A 311 -4.32 3.63 -19.16
C ASN A 311 -4.27 2.82 -20.47
N THR A 312 -3.08 2.74 -21.07
CA THR A 312 -2.82 1.84 -22.22
C THR A 312 -2.06 0.58 -21.79
N GLY A 313 -1.99 -0.41 -22.66
CA GLY A 313 -1.21 -1.62 -22.42
C GLY A 313 -1.07 -2.48 -23.66
N ILE A 314 -0.29 -3.56 -23.55
CA ILE A 314 -0.24 -4.64 -24.55
C ILE A 314 -0.84 -5.88 -23.90
N ASP A 315 -1.84 -6.49 -24.53
CA ASP A 315 -2.55 -7.67 -23.99
C ASP A 315 -1.88 -9.01 -24.38
N ALA A 316 -2.46 -10.12 -23.91
CA ALA A 316 -2.00 -11.47 -24.23
C ALA A 316 -2.17 -11.85 -25.73
N HIS A 317 -2.91 -11.06 -26.50
CA HIS A 317 -3.07 -11.18 -27.95
C HIS A 317 -2.17 -10.18 -28.72
N GLN A 318 -1.22 -9.54 -28.03
CA GLN A 318 -0.28 -8.54 -28.56
C GLN A 318 -0.99 -7.31 -29.16
N GLN A 319 -2.23 -7.03 -28.74
CA GLN A 319 -2.99 -5.85 -29.12
C GLN A 319 -2.69 -4.71 -28.14
N MET A 320 -2.59 -3.49 -28.68
CA MET A 320 -2.55 -2.30 -27.85
C MET A 320 -3.96 -1.97 -27.37
N THR A 321 -4.14 -1.88 -26.06
CA THR A 321 -5.39 -1.47 -25.41
C THR A 321 -5.28 -0.03 -24.93
N LEU A 322 -6.42 0.64 -24.84
CA LEU A 322 -6.59 2.00 -24.28
C LEU A 322 -7.96 2.05 -23.60
N ASP A 323 -8.02 2.62 -22.40
CA ASP A 323 -9.20 2.73 -21.56
C ASP A 323 -9.08 3.97 -20.65
N GLU A 324 -10.11 4.32 -19.90
CA GLU A 324 -10.15 5.54 -19.06
C GLU A 324 -9.00 5.53 -18.01
N PRO A 325 -8.28 6.66 -17.79
CA PRO A 325 -7.16 6.71 -16.84
C PRO A 325 -7.52 6.34 -15.40
N TRP A 326 -6.48 5.92 -14.65
CA TRP A 326 -6.59 5.61 -13.22
C TRP A 326 -6.38 6.83 -12.31
N SER A 327 -5.89 7.94 -12.87
CA SER A 327 -5.59 9.18 -12.16
C SER A 327 -6.85 9.86 -11.60
N ARG A 328 -6.67 10.52 -10.47
CA ARG A 328 -7.70 11.26 -9.71
C ARG A 328 -7.26 12.71 -9.52
N PRO A 329 -8.15 13.63 -9.12
CA PRO A 329 -7.73 14.99 -8.84
C PRO A 329 -6.61 15.03 -7.81
N GLY A 330 -5.51 15.72 -8.14
CA GLY A 330 -4.32 15.83 -7.30
C GLY A 330 -3.36 14.63 -7.37
N ASP A 331 -3.60 13.63 -8.21
CA ASP A 331 -2.59 12.60 -8.50
C ASP A 331 -1.44 13.18 -9.34
N TYR A 332 -0.23 12.66 -9.13
CA TYR A 332 0.98 13.17 -9.77
C TYR A 332 2.07 12.12 -9.96
N VAL A 333 2.99 12.47 -10.86
CA VAL A 333 4.35 11.91 -10.91
C VAL A 333 5.35 12.97 -10.48
N LEU A 334 6.39 12.58 -9.75
CA LEU A 334 7.50 13.42 -9.36
C LEU A 334 8.79 12.85 -9.94
N LEU A 335 9.36 13.56 -10.89
CA LEU A 335 10.61 13.23 -11.58
C LEU A 335 11.75 14.05 -11.01
N ARG A 336 12.98 13.56 -11.17
CA ARG A 336 14.21 14.30 -10.88
C ARG A 336 15.07 14.41 -12.13
N ALA A 337 15.53 15.61 -12.45
CA ALA A 337 16.41 15.86 -13.59
C ALA A 337 17.82 15.32 -13.31
N MET A 338 18.28 14.38 -14.13
CA MET A 338 19.61 13.77 -13.97
C MET A 338 20.69 14.56 -14.71
N ASN A 339 20.33 15.36 -15.70
CA ASN A 339 21.16 16.35 -16.41
C ASN A 339 20.44 17.71 -16.45
N ASP A 340 20.99 18.71 -17.14
CA ASP A 340 20.25 19.93 -17.48
C ASP A 340 19.37 19.64 -18.70
N LEU A 341 18.07 19.91 -18.60
CA LEU A 341 17.06 19.49 -19.57
C LEU A 341 16.27 20.67 -20.12
N LEU A 342 15.98 20.64 -21.43
CA LEU A 342 14.80 21.31 -21.97
C LEU A 342 13.64 20.32 -21.93
N CYS A 343 12.57 20.67 -21.23
CA CYS A 343 11.36 19.87 -21.09
C CYS A 343 10.21 20.48 -21.90
N GLY A 344 9.30 19.62 -22.35
CA GLY A 344 7.99 19.99 -22.90
C GLY A 344 6.92 19.15 -22.23
N SER A 345 5.76 19.74 -21.94
CA SER A 345 4.59 19.01 -21.41
C SER A 345 3.33 19.48 -22.10
N THR A 346 2.29 18.65 -22.13
CA THR A 346 0.97 18.97 -22.67
C THR A 346 -0.13 18.82 -21.62
N SER A 347 -1.31 19.39 -21.91
CA SER A 347 -2.56 18.78 -21.48
C SER A 347 -3.26 18.22 -22.72
N CYS A 348 -3.60 16.94 -22.72
CA CYS A 348 -4.07 16.25 -23.92
C CYS A 348 -5.43 16.80 -24.42
N PRO A 349 -5.60 17.07 -25.73
CA PRO A 349 -6.86 17.53 -26.32
C PRO A 349 -7.87 16.41 -26.60
N ASP A 350 -7.50 15.14 -26.47
CA ASP A 350 -8.29 14.04 -27.03
C ASP A 350 -9.67 13.90 -26.38
N ASP A 351 -10.73 14.10 -27.19
CA ASP A 351 -12.13 13.94 -26.83
C ASP A 351 -12.85 12.86 -27.67
N ILE A 352 -12.12 12.11 -28.51
CA ILE A 352 -12.71 11.12 -29.42
C ILE A 352 -12.75 9.72 -28.80
N ASP A 353 -11.89 9.45 -27.82
CA ASP A 353 -11.71 8.14 -27.17
C ASP A 353 -11.56 8.24 -25.63
N PRO A 354 -11.42 7.11 -24.90
CA PRO A 354 -11.33 7.09 -23.44
C PRO A 354 -10.13 7.84 -22.82
N ALA A 355 -9.13 8.27 -23.59
CA ALA A 355 -7.84 8.75 -23.08
C ALA A 355 -7.95 9.89 -22.04
N ASN A 356 -8.91 10.80 -22.20
CA ASN A 356 -9.24 11.82 -21.20
C ASN A 356 -10.66 11.67 -20.64
N GLY A 357 -11.20 10.45 -20.67
CA GLY A 357 -12.59 10.15 -20.28
C GLY A 357 -13.65 10.95 -21.06
N TRP A 358 -13.37 11.29 -22.32
CA TRP A 358 -14.15 12.20 -23.18
C TRP A 358 -14.37 13.61 -22.59
N ASN A 359 -13.51 14.06 -21.68
CA ASN A 359 -13.59 15.38 -21.05
C ASN A 359 -12.18 15.94 -20.77
N PRO A 360 -11.51 16.54 -21.78
CA PRO A 360 -10.23 17.21 -21.59
C PRO A 360 -10.26 18.30 -20.50
N THR A 361 -9.31 18.26 -19.58
CA THR A 361 -9.12 19.25 -18.51
C THR A 361 -7.67 19.77 -18.46
N ASP A 362 -7.26 20.33 -17.33
CA ASP A 362 -5.98 21.02 -17.18
C ASP A 362 -4.94 20.11 -16.49
N ILE A 363 -3.69 20.23 -16.91
CA ILE A 363 -2.51 19.63 -16.23
C ILE A 363 -1.75 20.75 -15.54
N HIS A 364 -1.28 20.51 -14.32
CA HIS A 364 -0.46 21.47 -13.58
C HIS A 364 0.96 20.94 -13.40
N VAL A 365 1.96 21.82 -13.55
CA VAL A 365 3.38 21.47 -13.45
C VAL A 365 4.07 22.37 -12.44
N ARG A 366 4.90 21.77 -11.57
CA ARG A 366 5.75 22.47 -10.60
C ARG A 366 7.21 22.05 -10.73
N ILE A 367 8.12 23.00 -10.55
CA ILE A 367 9.56 22.78 -10.49
C ILE A 367 10.04 23.04 -9.06
N TYR A 368 10.73 22.09 -8.44
CA TYR A 368 11.28 22.22 -7.08
C TYR A 368 12.81 22.26 -7.08
N SER A 369 13.39 22.93 -6.07
CA SER A 369 14.85 23.05 -5.95
C SER A 369 15.57 21.72 -5.74
N GLU A 370 16.78 21.64 -6.28
CA GLU A 370 17.81 20.62 -6.05
C GLU A 370 18.23 20.46 -4.58
N LYS A 371 17.82 21.38 -3.71
CA LYS A 371 17.97 21.32 -2.25
C LYS A 371 16.94 20.40 -1.59
N GLU A 372 15.78 20.21 -2.21
CA GLU A 372 14.70 19.40 -1.66
C GLU A 372 15.04 17.93 -1.53
N ARG A 373 14.40 17.25 -0.58
CA ARG A 373 14.65 15.83 -0.28
C ARG A 373 13.34 15.09 -0.15
N PHE A 374 12.77 14.74 -1.30
CA PHE A 374 11.59 13.88 -1.39
C PHE A 374 11.99 12.40 -1.23
N SER A 375 11.31 11.68 -0.33
CA SER A 375 11.44 10.23 -0.21
C SER A 375 10.91 9.54 -1.47
N ILE A 376 11.57 8.45 -1.88
CA ILE A 376 11.04 7.59 -2.94
C ILE A 376 9.71 6.98 -2.43
N ALA A 377 8.65 7.04 -3.22
CA ALA A 377 7.33 6.52 -2.81
C ALA A 377 6.45 6.12 -4.00
N MET A 378 5.67 5.05 -3.85
CA MET A 378 4.45 4.83 -4.66
C MET A 378 3.22 5.22 -3.82
N SER A 379 2.00 5.03 -4.33
CA SER A 379 0.79 5.11 -3.49
C SER A 379 -0.16 3.93 -3.69
N THR A 380 -0.87 3.56 -2.63
CA THR A 380 -2.05 2.69 -2.72
C THR A 380 -3.23 3.31 -1.97
N ARG A 381 -4.43 2.73 -2.13
CA ARG A 381 -5.70 3.25 -1.61
C ARG A 381 -6.56 2.11 -1.06
N THR A 382 -6.91 2.16 0.22
CA THR A 382 -7.64 1.09 0.93
C THR A 382 -9.08 0.90 0.46
N THR A 383 -9.72 1.95 -0.05
CA THR A 383 -11.07 1.88 -0.64
C THR A 383 -11.09 2.62 -1.96
N ALA A 384 -12.13 2.36 -2.77
CA ALA A 384 -12.34 3.07 -4.03
C ALA A 384 -12.32 4.60 -3.86
N ASP A 385 -12.76 5.12 -2.71
CA ASP A 385 -12.92 6.55 -2.40
C ASP A 385 -11.89 7.10 -1.38
N ALA A 386 -10.79 6.38 -1.14
CA ALA A 386 -9.71 6.81 -0.25
C ALA A 386 -8.67 7.72 -0.95
N ASP A 387 -8.07 8.60 -0.14
CA ASP A 387 -6.88 9.39 -0.50
C ASP A 387 -5.66 8.46 -0.71
N PRO A 388 -4.69 8.83 -1.58
CA PRO A 388 -3.46 8.07 -1.77
C PRO A 388 -2.62 8.03 -0.48
N ILE A 389 -2.30 6.82 0.00
CA ILE A 389 -1.33 6.61 1.07
C ILE A 389 0.02 6.29 0.43
N LEU A 390 1.01 7.15 0.68
CA LEU A 390 2.37 6.96 0.14
C LEU A 390 3.13 5.82 0.84
N THR A 391 3.97 5.12 0.07
CA THR A 391 4.99 4.21 0.60
C THR A 391 5.95 4.93 1.54
N ARG A 392 6.28 4.30 2.68
CA ARG A 392 7.13 4.89 3.72
C ARG A 392 8.19 3.93 4.26
N GLU A 393 9.12 4.48 5.00
CA GLU A 393 10.18 3.75 5.70
C GLU A 393 9.67 3.22 7.06
N SER A 394 10.05 1.99 7.43
CA SER A 394 9.86 1.48 8.81
C SER A 394 10.85 2.14 9.78
N ALA A 395 10.60 2.04 11.08
CA ALA A 395 11.56 2.57 12.07
C ALA A 395 12.89 1.77 12.09
N PHE A 396 12.88 0.53 11.56
CA PHE A 396 14.08 -0.27 11.32
C PHE A 396 14.81 0.08 10.01
N HIS A 397 14.21 0.87 9.11
CA HIS A 397 14.73 1.11 7.76
C HIS A 397 16.15 1.71 7.76
N SER A 398 16.47 2.58 8.74
CA SER A 398 17.82 3.14 8.91
C SER A 398 18.91 2.07 9.14
N ARG A 399 18.52 0.87 9.59
CA ARG A 399 19.41 -0.29 9.81
C ARG A 399 19.37 -1.26 8.64
N THR A 400 18.20 -1.57 8.11
CA THR A 400 18.10 -2.48 6.95
C THR A 400 18.74 -1.87 5.70
N ARG A 401 18.58 -0.56 5.46
CA ARG A 401 19.22 0.18 4.35
C ARG A 401 20.74 0.36 4.51
N ALA A 402 21.29 0.10 5.69
CA ALA A 402 22.74 0.00 5.87
C ALA A 402 23.31 -1.37 5.43
N LEU A 403 22.43 -2.36 5.17
CA LEU A 403 22.77 -3.73 4.80
C LEU A 403 22.27 -4.12 3.39
N THR A 404 21.49 -3.27 2.71
CA THR A 404 21.03 -3.53 1.34
C THR A 404 20.66 -2.26 0.57
N GLY A 405 20.88 -2.27 -0.75
CA GLY A 405 20.21 -1.38 -1.69
C GLY A 405 18.87 -1.92 -2.25
N SER A 406 18.52 -3.18 -1.98
CA SER A 406 17.47 -3.94 -2.66
C SER A 406 16.13 -3.93 -1.90
N PHE A 407 15.26 -2.97 -2.23
CA PHE A 407 13.94 -2.79 -1.63
C PHE A 407 12.79 -2.99 -2.63
N THR A 408 11.63 -3.40 -2.10
CA THR A 408 10.33 -3.33 -2.77
C THR A 408 9.34 -2.57 -1.90
N ASP A 409 8.28 -2.01 -2.49
CA ASP A 409 7.07 -1.76 -1.73
C ASP A 409 6.45 -3.12 -1.34
N TYR A 410 6.01 -3.23 -0.09
CA TYR A 410 5.04 -4.23 0.31
C TYR A 410 3.91 -3.56 1.09
N ARG A 411 2.86 -3.16 0.35
CA ARG A 411 1.70 -2.43 0.84
C ARG A 411 2.10 -1.16 1.61
N ASN A 412 2.63 -0.17 0.93
CA ASN A 412 3.02 1.14 1.49
C ASN A 412 4.22 1.12 2.47
N TRP A 413 5.04 0.07 2.50
CA TRP A 413 6.30 0.05 3.26
C TRP A 413 7.47 -0.45 2.43
N TRP A 414 8.62 0.22 2.54
CA TRP A 414 9.87 -0.20 1.91
C TRP A 414 10.50 -1.37 2.68
N LEU A 415 10.31 -2.60 2.19
CA LEU A 415 10.91 -3.82 2.76
C LEU A 415 12.07 -4.36 1.91
N PRO A 416 13.13 -4.89 2.55
CA PRO A 416 14.23 -5.60 1.89
C PRO A 416 13.77 -6.85 1.12
N LEU A 417 14.14 -6.93 -0.16
CA LEU A 417 14.02 -8.16 -0.95
C LEU A 417 15.07 -9.19 -0.53
N ARG A 418 16.32 -8.73 -0.32
CA ARG A 418 17.51 -9.51 0.06
C ARG A 418 18.59 -8.59 0.59
N TYR A 419 19.66 -9.14 1.15
CA TYR A 419 20.74 -8.37 1.78
C TYR A 419 22.11 -8.55 1.11
N ASP A 420 22.81 -7.44 0.94
CA ASP A 420 24.12 -7.41 0.29
C ASP A 420 25.18 -8.07 1.19
N GLY A 421 26.04 -8.90 0.60
CA GLY A 421 27.05 -9.69 1.34
C GLY A 421 26.53 -10.98 1.99
N TYR A 422 25.21 -11.16 2.11
CA TYR A 422 24.59 -12.42 2.52
C TYR A 422 24.01 -13.16 1.31
N GLY A 423 23.00 -12.58 0.69
CA GLY A 423 22.23 -13.19 -0.40
C GLY A 423 21.31 -14.32 0.07
N VAL A 424 20.27 -14.57 -0.73
CA VAL A 424 19.12 -15.45 -0.44
C VAL A 424 19.48 -16.77 0.25
N THR A 425 20.53 -17.46 -0.23
CA THR A 425 20.96 -18.75 0.31
C THR A 425 21.48 -18.67 1.75
N GLU A 426 22.28 -17.65 2.10
CA GLU A 426 22.83 -17.51 3.45
C GLU A 426 21.80 -16.95 4.43
N GLU A 427 20.90 -16.07 3.96
CA GLU A 427 19.74 -15.60 4.71
C GLU A 427 18.82 -16.79 5.10
N TYR A 428 18.55 -17.67 4.13
CA TYR A 428 17.79 -18.91 4.31
C TYR A 428 18.50 -19.92 5.24
N LEU A 429 19.79 -20.21 5.02
CA LEU A 429 20.55 -21.17 5.83
C LEU A 429 20.73 -20.66 7.26
N GLY A 430 21.02 -19.37 7.45
CA GLY A 430 21.09 -18.74 8.76
C GLY A 430 19.79 -18.85 9.54
N CYS A 431 18.63 -18.75 8.88
CA CYS A 431 17.34 -19.03 9.51
C CYS A 431 17.15 -20.52 9.84
N ARG A 432 17.48 -21.44 8.92
CA ARG A 432 17.32 -22.90 9.11
C ARG A 432 18.27 -23.51 10.14
N GLU A 433 19.46 -22.93 10.33
CA GLU A 433 20.53 -23.53 11.14
C GLU A 433 20.85 -22.73 12.41
N ARG A 434 20.60 -21.42 12.44
CA ARG A 434 21.12 -20.51 13.47
C ARG A 434 20.02 -19.56 13.97
N VAL A 435 20.08 -18.28 13.61
CA VAL A 435 19.04 -17.29 13.88
C VAL A 435 19.06 -16.23 12.77
N ALA A 436 17.89 -15.71 12.41
CA ALA A 436 17.69 -14.67 11.43
C ALA A 436 16.75 -13.57 11.96
N VAL A 437 16.93 -12.33 11.49
CA VAL A 437 16.06 -11.18 11.82
C VAL A 437 15.43 -10.57 10.56
N MET A 438 14.12 -10.37 10.59
CA MET A 438 13.34 -9.77 9.50
C MET A 438 12.41 -8.67 10.00
N ASP A 439 12.25 -7.61 9.20
CA ASP A 439 11.24 -6.57 9.42
C ASP A 439 9.85 -7.02 8.95
N LEU A 440 8.88 -7.08 9.86
CA LEU A 440 7.47 -7.39 9.59
C LEU A 440 6.53 -6.18 9.85
N THR A 441 7.08 -4.97 9.96
CA THR A 441 6.31 -3.73 10.19
C THR A 441 5.17 -3.53 9.19
N ALA A 442 5.33 -4.00 7.95
CA ALA A 442 4.31 -3.90 6.92
C ALA A 442 3.02 -4.70 7.17
N LEU A 443 3.04 -5.74 8.01
CA LEU A 443 1.83 -6.48 8.39
C LEU A 443 0.83 -5.55 9.06
N ARG A 444 -0.44 -5.66 8.69
CA ARG A 444 -1.50 -4.78 9.18
C ARG A 444 -1.91 -5.15 10.59
N LYS A 445 -2.10 -4.14 11.43
CA LYS A 445 -2.30 -4.29 12.87
C LYS A 445 -3.53 -3.48 13.26
N PHE A 446 -4.53 -4.16 13.81
CA PHE A 446 -5.75 -3.52 14.29
C PHE A 446 -5.96 -3.89 15.76
N GLU A 447 -6.15 -2.90 16.64
CA GLU A 447 -6.65 -3.15 18.00
C GLU A 447 -8.17 -3.20 17.95
N ILE A 448 -8.78 -4.25 18.51
CA ILE A 448 -10.23 -4.43 18.62
C ILE A 448 -10.58 -4.42 20.11
N ILE A 449 -11.31 -3.40 20.55
CA ILE A 449 -11.47 -3.04 21.96
C ILE A 449 -12.95 -2.77 22.25
N GLY A 450 -13.48 -3.30 23.35
CA GLY A 450 -14.83 -3.00 23.84
C GLY A 450 -15.64 -4.26 24.12
N PRO A 451 -16.77 -4.15 24.85
CA PRO A 451 -17.54 -5.31 25.32
C PRO A 451 -18.00 -6.25 24.20
N ASP A 452 -18.23 -5.72 23.00
CA ASP A 452 -18.64 -6.52 21.83
C ASP A 452 -17.47 -7.02 20.97
N ALA A 453 -16.21 -6.80 21.38
CA ALA A 453 -15.03 -7.20 20.61
C ALA A 453 -14.95 -8.71 20.35
N GLU A 454 -15.19 -9.54 21.37
CA GLU A 454 -15.22 -11.00 21.18
C GLU A 454 -16.36 -11.40 20.23
N ALA A 455 -17.52 -10.74 20.32
CA ALA A 455 -18.68 -11.03 19.48
C ALA A 455 -18.45 -10.65 18.00
N LEU A 456 -17.88 -9.46 17.74
CA LEU A 456 -17.49 -9.02 16.40
C LEU A 456 -16.51 -10.01 15.76
N LEU A 457 -15.48 -10.41 16.51
CA LEU A 457 -14.44 -11.31 16.02
C LEU A 457 -14.96 -12.75 15.85
N GLN A 458 -15.85 -13.21 16.74
CA GLN A 458 -16.56 -14.48 16.59
C GLN A 458 -17.45 -14.49 15.34
N TYR A 459 -18.00 -13.35 14.91
CA TYR A 459 -18.77 -13.26 13.67
C TYR A 459 -17.93 -13.10 12.40
N CYS A 460 -16.82 -12.34 12.46
CA CYS A 460 -16.04 -11.99 11.26
C CYS A 460 -14.94 -13.00 10.89
N LEU A 461 -14.43 -13.77 11.85
CA LEU A 461 -13.35 -14.74 11.65
C LEU A 461 -13.88 -16.18 11.59
N THR A 462 -13.18 -17.06 10.86
CA THR A 462 -13.56 -18.48 10.79
C THR A 462 -13.31 -19.21 12.10
N ARG A 463 -12.29 -18.82 12.87
CA ARG A 463 -11.94 -19.41 14.18
C ARG A 463 -13.00 -19.19 15.26
N ASP A 464 -12.97 -20.07 16.24
CA ASP A 464 -13.78 -19.99 17.45
C ASP A 464 -13.04 -19.17 18.52
N VAL A 465 -13.29 -17.85 18.51
CA VAL A 465 -12.62 -16.83 19.34
C VAL A 465 -12.96 -16.99 20.82
N ARG A 466 -14.19 -17.45 21.13
CA ARG A 466 -14.67 -17.76 22.49
C ARG A 466 -13.79 -18.78 23.23
N ARG A 467 -13.03 -19.60 22.49
CA ARG A 467 -12.13 -20.62 23.04
C ARG A 467 -10.68 -20.16 23.24
N LEU A 468 -10.35 -18.91 22.93
CA LEU A 468 -9.02 -18.34 23.20
C LEU A 468 -8.94 -17.88 24.66
N ALA A 469 -7.93 -18.37 25.37
CA ALA A 469 -7.52 -17.82 26.66
C ALA A 469 -6.78 -16.49 26.47
N VAL A 470 -6.77 -15.63 27.50
CA VAL A 470 -5.90 -14.44 27.50
C VAL A 470 -4.42 -14.87 27.41
N GLY A 471 -3.61 -14.10 26.68
CA GLY A 471 -2.22 -14.45 26.36
C GLY A 471 -2.07 -15.46 25.20
N GLN A 472 -3.17 -15.82 24.53
CA GLN A 472 -3.17 -16.75 23.39
C GLN A 472 -3.17 -16.02 22.05
N VAL A 473 -2.54 -16.65 21.06
CA VAL A 473 -2.63 -16.31 19.64
C VAL A 473 -3.40 -17.42 18.92
N VAL A 474 -4.16 -17.11 17.87
CA VAL A 474 -4.67 -18.12 16.93
C VAL A 474 -4.55 -17.64 15.49
N TYR A 475 -4.24 -18.56 14.58
CA TYR A 475 -4.35 -18.32 13.14
C TYR A 475 -5.77 -18.59 12.63
N SER A 476 -6.31 -17.67 11.81
CA SER A 476 -7.67 -17.69 11.26
C SER A 476 -7.71 -17.14 9.83
N ALA A 477 -8.75 -17.49 9.07
CA ALA A 477 -9.17 -16.72 7.90
C ALA A 477 -10.26 -15.70 8.28
N MET A 478 -10.42 -14.70 7.40
CA MET A 478 -11.59 -13.83 7.27
C MET A 478 -12.22 -14.09 5.89
N CYS A 479 -13.55 -14.13 5.78
CA CYS A 479 -14.23 -14.53 4.55
C CYS A 479 -15.37 -13.59 4.16
N HIS A 480 -15.67 -13.56 2.86
CA HIS A 480 -16.89 -12.97 2.32
C HIS A 480 -18.06 -13.98 2.39
N ALA A 481 -19.29 -13.50 2.20
CA ALA A 481 -20.50 -14.33 2.31
C ALA A 481 -20.56 -15.52 1.32
N HIS A 482 -19.88 -15.44 0.17
CA HIS A 482 -19.74 -16.54 -0.80
C HIS A 482 -18.64 -17.56 -0.45
N GLY A 483 -18.00 -17.41 0.72
CA GLY A 483 -17.01 -18.33 1.27
C GLY A 483 -15.58 -18.14 0.76
N GLY A 484 -15.36 -17.20 -0.19
CA GLY A 484 -14.01 -16.80 -0.59
C GLY A 484 -13.31 -15.97 0.48
N MET A 485 -11.98 -16.06 0.54
CA MET A 485 -11.16 -15.41 1.55
C MET A 485 -11.03 -13.90 1.29
N LEU A 486 -11.31 -13.09 2.30
CA LEU A 486 -10.97 -11.67 2.31
C LEU A 486 -9.49 -11.51 2.66
N ASP A 487 -9.05 -12.20 3.72
CA ASP A 487 -7.67 -12.17 4.22
C ASP A 487 -7.40 -13.36 5.14
N ASP A 488 -6.13 -13.57 5.50
CA ASP A 488 -5.71 -14.47 6.57
C ASP A 488 -4.85 -13.75 7.62
N GLY A 489 -4.65 -14.36 8.79
CA GLY A 489 -3.90 -13.68 9.84
C GLY A 489 -3.93 -14.34 11.21
N THR A 490 -3.35 -13.64 12.19
CA THR A 490 -3.33 -14.05 13.59
C THR A 490 -4.08 -13.09 14.50
N LEU A 491 -4.88 -13.65 15.41
CA LEU A 491 -5.58 -12.91 16.46
C LEU A 491 -4.91 -13.16 17.81
N LEU A 492 -4.48 -12.09 18.48
CA LEU A 492 -3.95 -12.11 19.84
C LEU A 492 -5.07 -11.69 20.81
N ARG A 493 -5.33 -12.49 21.86
CA ARG A 493 -6.25 -12.11 22.95
C ARG A 493 -5.50 -11.40 24.08
N LEU A 494 -5.53 -10.06 24.06
CA LEU A 494 -4.87 -9.19 25.04
C LEU A 494 -5.60 -9.13 26.39
N GLY A 495 -6.92 -9.31 26.40
CA GLY A 495 -7.76 -9.32 27.60
C GLY A 495 -9.12 -9.97 27.35
N PRO A 496 -10.11 -9.77 28.23
CA PRO A 496 -11.49 -10.21 28.01
C PRO A 496 -12.08 -9.55 26.76
N ASP A 497 -12.03 -8.22 26.72
CA ASP A 497 -12.71 -7.36 25.74
C ASP A 497 -11.74 -6.73 24.71
N ASN A 498 -10.46 -7.14 24.74
CA ASN A 498 -9.36 -6.44 24.10
C ASN A 498 -8.51 -7.46 23.29
N PHE A 499 -8.37 -7.22 21.99
CA PHE A 499 -7.74 -8.12 21.03
C PHE A 499 -6.89 -7.34 20.02
N ARG A 500 -5.95 -8.03 19.35
CA ARG A 500 -5.19 -7.47 18.23
C ARG A 500 -5.24 -8.42 17.03
N TRP A 501 -5.70 -7.95 15.88
CA TRP A 501 -5.70 -8.68 14.62
C TRP A 501 -4.47 -8.27 13.79
N ILE A 502 -3.71 -9.25 13.33
CA ILE A 502 -2.49 -9.10 12.52
C ILE A 502 -2.71 -9.83 11.20
N CYS A 503 -2.67 -9.11 10.07
CA CYS A 503 -3.09 -9.66 8.78
C CYS A 503 -2.43 -8.97 7.58
N GLY A 504 -2.80 -9.35 6.36
CA GLY A 504 -2.25 -8.77 5.12
C GLY A 504 -2.99 -7.52 4.65
N GLU A 505 -4.31 -7.47 4.81
CA GLU A 505 -5.20 -6.55 4.09
C GLU A 505 -5.59 -5.30 4.90
N ASP A 506 -5.48 -4.12 4.28
CA ASP A 506 -5.93 -2.86 4.87
C ASP A 506 -7.46 -2.81 5.00
N TYR A 507 -8.16 -3.33 3.99
CA TYR A 507 -9.62 -3.36 3.98
C TYR A 507 -10.21 -4.22 5.12
N ALA A 508 -9.44 -5.13 5.73
CA ALA A 508 -9.89 -5.91 6.90
C ALA A 508 -10.31 -5.00 8.09
N GLY A 509 -9.62 -3.87 8.31
CA GLY A 509 -9.99 -2.89 9.33
C GLY A 509 -11.28 -2.13 9.00
N VAL A 510 -11.47 -1.79 7.71
CA VAL A 510 -12.71 -1.16 7.21
C VAL A 510 -13.89 -2.13 7.34
N TRP A 511 -13.69 -3.39 6.91
CA TRP A 511 -14.68 -4.45 7.00
C TRP A 511 -15.15 -4.69 8.43
N LEU A 512 -14.23 -4.82 9.40
CA LEU A 512 -14.57 -4.99 10.81
C LEU A 512 -15.40 -3.81 11.36
N ARG A 513 -15.08 -2.56 10.99
CA ARG A 513 -15.89 -1.37 11.34
C ARG A 513 -17.28 -1.41 10.71
N GLU A 514 -17.36 -1.77 9.43
CA GLU A 514 -18.63 -1.92 8.72
C GLU A 514 -19.54 -2.97 9.39
N GLN A 515 -19.02 -4.14 9.77
CA GLN A 515 -19.82 -5.18 10.42
C GLN A 515 -20.25 -4.76 11.84
N ALA A 516 -19.36 -4.12 12.60
CA ALA A 516 -19.70 -3.56 13.91
C ALA A 516 -20.86 -2.54 13.81
N GLN A 517 -20.81 -1.64 12.83
CA GLN A 517 -21.86 -0.66 12.58
C GLN A 517 -23.19 -1.31 12.16
N LYS A 518 -23.14 -2.28 11.22
CA LYS A 518 -24.32 -3.03 10.75
C LYS A 518 -25.01 -3.82 11.87
N LEU A 519 -24.25 -4.27 12.87
CA LEU A 519 -24.74 -5.04 14.01
C LEU A 519 -25.02 -4.18 15.27
N GLY A 520 -24.75 -2.87 15.23
CA GLY A 520 -24.97 -1.95 16.36
C GLY A 520 -24.04 -2.18 17.58
N MET A 521 -22.86 -2.77 17.36
CA MET A 521 -21.94 -3.21 18.42
C MET A 521 -21.15 -2.04 19.04
N LYS A 522 -20.97 -2.06 20.37
CA LYS A 522 -20.06 -1.16 21.10
C LYS A 522 -18.64 -1.73 21.08
N VAL A 523 -17.97 -1.53 19.96
CA VAL A 523 -16.58 -1.95 19.72
C VAL A 523 -15.85 -0.91 18.89
N TRP A 524 -14.59 -0.65 19.25
CA TRP A 524 -13.66 0.20 18.52
C TRP A 524 -12.66 -0.69 17.77
N VAL A 525 -12.45 -0.40 16.49
CA VAL A 525 -11.47 -1.09 15.63
C VAL A 525 -10.48 -0.03 15.14
N LYS A 526 -9.31 0.02 15.79
CA LYS A 526 -8.31 1.09 15.64
C LYS A 526 -7.14 0.61 14.79
N SER A 527 -6.73 1.39 13.80
CA SER A 527 -5.50 1.16 13.04
C SER A 527 -4.27 1.36 13.94
N ALA A 528 -3.34 0.41 13.92
CA ALA A 528 -2.14 0.38 14.77
C ALA A 528 -0.84 0.09 14.02
N SER A 529 -0.89 -0.08 12.69
CA SER A 529 0.25 -0.46 11.84
C SER A 529 1.39 0.57 11.84
N GLU A 530 1.07 1.86 12.02
CA GLU A 530 2.07 2.93 12.03
C GLU A 530 2.76 3.07 13.41
N GLN A 531 2.06 2.66 14.47
CA GLN A 531 2.39 2.86 15.89
C GLN A 531 2.95 1.59 16.57
N ILE A 532 2.95 0.44 15.89
CA ILE A 532 3.54 -0.81 16.38
C ILE A 532 4.39 -1.43 15.28
N HIS A 533 5.70 -1.46 15.50
CA HIS A 533 6.69 -2.04 14.56
C HIS A 533 7.18 -3.36 15.15
N ASN A 534 7.46 -4.36 14.31
CA ASN A 534 7.81 -5.71 14.76
C ASN A 534 8.91 -6.38 13.92
N LEU A 535 9.82 -7.06 14.61
CA LEU A 535 10.86 -7.90 14.02
C LEU A 535 10.54 -9.37 14.26
N ALA A 536 10.55 -10.19 13.22
CA ALA A 536 10.61 -11.64 13.38
C ALA A 536 12.05 -12.06 13.69
N VAL A 537 12.25 -12.76 14.81
CA VAL A 537 13.52 -13.39 15.19
C VAL A 537 13.30 -14.90 15.14
N GLN A 538 13.85 -15.55 14.11
CA GLN A 538 13.46 -16.88 13.66
C GLN A 538 14.69 -17.79 13.56
N GLY A 539 14.51 -19.10 13.68
CA GLY A 539 15.59 -20.10 13.69
C GLY A 539 15.87 -20.68 15.08
N PRO A 540 16.58 -21.83 15.16
CA PRO A 540 16.75 -22.59 16.40
C PRO A 540 17.42 -21.82 17.56
N LEU A 541 18.26 -20.82 17.27
CA LEU A 541 18.94 -19.99 18.28
C LEU A 541 18.14 -18.72 18.67
N SER A 542 16.94 -18.50 18.12
CA SER A 542 16.09 -17.35 18.44
C SER A 542 15.75 -17.24 19.93
N ARG A 543 15.48 -18.37 20.60
CA ARG A 543 15.27 -18.43 22.06
C ARG A 543 16.54 -18.05 22.84
N GLU A 544 17.70 -18.51 22.39
CA GLU A 544 18.99 -18.28 23.04
C GLU A 544 19.38 -16.80 22.98
N LEU A 545 19.05 -16.13 21.87
CA LEU A 545 19.17 -14.68 21.70
C LEU A 545 18.20 -13.95 22.64
N LEU A 546 16.89 -14.20 22.52
CA LEU A 546 15.87 -13.36 23.17
C LEU A 546 15.85 -13.48 24.70
N LYS A 547 16.19 -14.64 25.29
CA LYS A 547 16.28 -14.77 26.76
C LYS A 547 17.33 -13.84 27.39
N GLN A 548 18.30 -13.35 26.61
CA GLN A 548 19.38 -12.46 27.09
C GLN A 548 18.97 -10.97 27.12
N MET A 549 17.85 -10.60 26.49
CA MET A 549 17.41 -9.21 26.34
C MET A 549 15.95 -8.93 26.74
N VAL A 550 15.16 -9.96 27.08
CA VAL A 550 13.76 -9.79 27.49
C VAL A 550 13.64 -10.01 28.99
N TRP A 551 13.55 -8.92 29.74
CA TRP A 551 13.14 -8.94 31.14
C TRP A 551 11.61 -9.09 31.23
N THR A 552 11.11 -9.91 32.16
CA THR A 552 9.67 -10.13 32.37
C THR A 552 9.29 -10.00 33.85
N PRO A 553 8.15 -9.37 34.19
CA PRO A 553 7.65 -9.36 35.56
C PRO A 553 7.22 -10.77 36.00
N PRO A 554 7.19 -11.10 37.30
CA PRO A 554 6.79 -12.43 37.80
C PRO A 554 5.36 -12.89 37.47
N THR A 555 4.54 -12.02 36.88
CA THR A 555 3.18 -12.32 36.39
C THR A 555 3.14 -12.78 34.93
N GLN A 556 4.30 -12.85 34.26
CA GLN A 556 4.47 -13.24 32.86
C GLN A 556 5.40 -14.46 32.77
N PRO A 557 5.24 -15.35 31.76
CA PRO A 557 6.22 -16.40 31.49
C PRO A 557 7.54 -15.79 30.99
N SER A 558 8.64 -16.54 31.12
CA SER A 558 9.92 -16.19 30.49
C SER A 558 9.94 -16.61 29.01
N VAL A 559 10.96 -16.17 28.27
CA VAL A 559 11.16 -16.56 26.86
C VAL A 559 11.38 -18.08 26.70
N GLU A 560 12.03 -18.75 27.66
CA GLU A 560 12.21 -20.21 27.62
C GLU A 560 10.91 -20.97 27.92
N THR A 561 10.02 -20.39 28.72
CA THR A 561 8.75 -21.01 29.14
C THR A 561 7.55 -20.60 28.31
N LEU A 562 7.72 -19.71 27.32
CA LEU A 562 6.66 -19.27 26.43
C LEU A 562 6.23 -20.39 25.46
N GLY A 563 4.99 -20.84 25.62
CA GLY A 563 4.36 -21.84 24.75
C GLY A 563 4.12 -21.32 23.32
N TRP A 564 4.10 -22.23 22.35
CA TRP A 564 3.78 -21.91 20.95
C TRP A 564 2.37 -21.32 20.82
N PHE A 565 2.18 -20.30 19.96
CA PHE A 565 0.93 -19.51 19.88
C PHE A 565 0.50 -18.89 21.23
N ARG A 566 1.48 -18.45 22.04
CA ARG A 566 1.29 -17.56 23.20
C ARG A 566 2.13 -16.30 23.02
N PHE A 567 1.83 -15.26 23.79
CA PHE A 567 2.67 -14.07 23.90
C PHE A 567 2.88 -13.67 25.36
N LEU A 568 3.89 -12.83 25.60
CA LEU A 568 4.22 -12.21 26.88
C LEU A 568 4.41 -10.70 26.72
N VAL A 569 4.38 -9.98 27.84
CA VAL A 569 4.81 -8.57 27.94
C VAL A 569 6.06 -8.49 28.82
N GLY A 570 7.05 -7.72 28.37
CA GLY A 570 8.34 -7.57 29.01
C GLY A 570 8.98 -6.22 28.73
N ARG A 571 10.29 -6.11 28.98
CA ARG A 571 11.10 -4.91 28.73
C ARG A 571 12.50 -5.28 28.24
N LEU A 572 13.15 -4.36 27.54
CA LEU A 572 14.51 -4.52 27.04
C LEU A 572 15.54 -4.52 28.17
N ASP A 573 16.31 -5.61 28.31
CA ASP A 573 17.42 -5.82 29.27
C ASP A 573 17.10 -5.74 30.78
N GLY A 574 16.07 -5.01 31.22
CA GLY A 574 15.75 -4.83 32.64
C GLY A 574 14.44 -4.08 32.92
N PHE A 575 14.17 -3.84 34.21
CA PHE A 575 12.93 -3.23 34.70
C PHE A 575 12.66 -1.82 34.14
N ASP A 576 13.70 -1.02 33.93
CA ASP A 576 13.59 0.35 33.41
C ASP A 576 13.70 0.44 31.88
N GLY A 577 13.92 -0.69 31.20
CA GLY A 577 14.05 -0.76 29.74
C GLY A 577 12.76 -0.46 28.98
N CYS A 578 12.86 -0.22 27.67
CA CYS A 578 11.70 0.09 26.84
C CYS A 578 10.68 -1.08 26.80
N PRO A 579 9.36 -0.82 26.72
CA PRO A 579 8.33 -1.87 26.72
C PRO A 579 8.39 -2.74 25.47
N LEU A 580 8.34 -4.06 25.65
CA LEU A 580 8.29 -5.06 24.58
C LEU A 580 7.07 -5.97 24.76
N MET A 581 6.47 -6.38 23.65
CA MET A 581 5.66 -7.59 23.60
C MET A 581 6.42 -8.64 22.78
N ILE A 582 6.40 -9.90 23.20
CA ILE A 582 7.02 -11.01 22.48
C ILE A 582 5.96 -12.08 22.21
N SER A 583 5.69 -12.41 20.95
CA SER A 583 4.82 -13.53 20.57
C SER A 583 5.64 -14.69 20.04
N ARG A 584 5.30 -15.93 20.42
CA ARG A 584 5.93 -17.13 19.87
C ARG A 584 5.20 -17.59 18.61
N THR A 585 5.45 -16.82 17.54
CA THR A 585 4.86 -16.90 16.20
C THR A 585 5.96 -16.78 15.14
N GLY A 586 5.64 -17.14 13.89
CA GLY A 586 6.61 -17.16 12.79
C GLY A 586 6.03 -17.69 11.49
N TYR A 587 6.63 -17.30 10.37
CA TYR A 587 6.19 -17.61 9.00
C TYR A 587 7.28 -18.37 8.20
N THR A 588 8.16 -19.09 8.91
CA THR A 588 9.39 -19.71 8.36
C THR A 588 9.43 -21.24 8.48
N GLY A 589 8.52 -21.84 9.27
CA GLY A 589 8.60 -23.24 9.70
C GLY A 589 9.62 -23.50 10.82
N GLU A 590 10.29 -22.48 11.37
CA GLU A 590 11.26 -22.63 12.45
C GLU A 590 10.69 -22.38 13.86
N LEU A 591 11.47 -22.77 14.88
CA LEU A 591 11.36 -22.09 16.18
C LEU A 591 11.56 -20.59 15.96
N GLY A 592 10.66 -19.77 16.49
CA GLY A 592 10.74 -18.34 16.26
C GLY A 592 9.78 -17.55 17.13
N PHE A 593 10.05 -16.25 17.17
CA PHE A 593 9.29 -15.26 17.89
C PHE A 593 9.16 -14.00 17.03
N GLU A 594 8.23 -13.13 17.40
CA GLU A 594 8.17 -11.75 16.94
C GLU A 594 8.35 -10.81 18.13
N VAL A 595 9.22 -9.82 17.97
CA VAL A 595 9.54 -8.78 18.94
C VAL A 595 8.83 -7.50 18.51
N TRP A 596 7.91 -7.01 19.34
CA TRP A 596 7.04 -5.88 19.02
C TRP A 596 7.40 -4.69 19.92
N CYS A 597 7.55 -3.51 19.33
CA CYS A 597 7.88 -2.25 20.01
C CYS A 597 7.13 -1.07 19.39
N GLN A 598 7.24 0.10 20.04
CA GLN A 598 6.86 1.39 19.44
C GLN A 598 7.98 1.88 18.49
N PRO A 599 7.69 2.75 17.50
CA PRO A 599 8.67 3.21 16.50
C PRO A 599 9.92 3.84 17.10
N GLU A 600 9.79 4.54 18.23
CA GLU A 600 10.85 5.30 18.89
C GLU A 600 11.96 4.38 19.46
N ASP A 601 11.58 3.18 19.90
CA ASP A 601 12.49 2.19 20.48
C ASP A 601 13.08 1.24 19.42
N ALA A 602 12.53 1.21 18.21
CA ALA A 602 12.82 0.23 17.17
C ALA A 602 14.32 0.11 16.84
N VAL A 603 15.03 1.24 16.80
CA VAL A 603 16.48 1.29 16.57
C VAL A 603 17.27 0.64 17.72
N GLN A 604 16.87 0.89 18.96
CA GLN A 604 17.49 0.29 20.15
C GLN A 604 17.26 -1.22 20.19
N VAL A 605 16.04 -1.66 19.85
CA VAL A 605 15.66 -3.08 19.77
C VAL A 605 16.43 -3.80 18.67
N TRP A 606 16.55 -3.21 17.47
CA TRP A 606 17.39 -3.76 16.39
C TRP A 606 18.84 -3.90 16.82
N ASP A 607 19.45 -2.83 17.32
CA ASP A 607 20.88 -2.83 17.66
C ASP A 607 21.20 -3.85 18.77
N ARG A 608 20.27 -4.06 19.71
CA ARG A 608 20.42 -5.07 20.76
C ARG A 608 20.25 -6.50 20.25
N ILE A 609 19.28 -6.77 19.36
CA ILE A 609 19.14 -8.06 18.67
C ILE A 609 20.40 -8.36 17.85
N TRP A 610 20.90 -7.37 17.11
CA TRP A 610 22.09 -7.51 16.29
C TRP A 610 23.33 -7.81 17.14
N GLN A 611 23.56 -7.05 18.21
CA GLN A 611 24.68 -7.25 19.13
C GLN A 611 24.70 -8.66 19.75
N LEU A 612 23.55 -9.17 20.21
CA LEU A 612 23.43 -10.49 20.83
C LEU A 612 23.42 -11.63 19.80
N GLY A 613 22.93 -11.37 18.58
CA GLY A 613 22.87 -12.34 17.50
C GLY A 613 24.19 -12.58 16.79
N GLN A 614 25.09 -11.58 16.73
CA GLN A 614 26.43 -11.73 16.11
C GLN A 614 27.20 -12.98 16.59
N PRO A 615 27.39 -13.25 17.89
CA PRO A 615 28.05 -14.48 18.36
C PRO A 615 27.24 -15.78 18.12
N LEU A 616 25.96 -15.67 17.74
CA LEU A 616 25.10 -16.79 17.35
C LEU A 616 25.05 -16.97 15.81
N GLY A 617 25.80 -16.18 15.04
CA GLY A 617 25.80 -16.23 13.58
C GLY A 617 24.54 -15.66 12.94
N LEU A 618 23.95 -14.62 13.54
CA LEU A 618 22.76 -13.92 13.04
C LEU A 618 22.93 -13.44 11.60
N VAL A 619 21.91 -13.69 10.79
CA VAL A 619 21.72 -13.11 9.46
C VAL A 619 20.51 -12.16 9.45
N PRO A 620 20.49 -11.13 8.60
CA PRO A 620 19.24 -10.51 8.20
C PRO A 620 18.46 -11.47 7.27
N LEU A 621 17.15 -11.28 7.11
CA LEU A 621 16.30 -12.11 6.25
C LEU A 621 15.37 -11.22 5.42
N GLY A 622 15.50 -11.30 4.09
CA GLY A 622 14.68 -10.59 3.11
C GLY A 622 13.53 -11.43 2.57
N LEU A 623 12.65 -10.79 1.79
CA LEU A 623 11.46 -11.41 1.20
C LEU A 623 11.78 -12.59 0.26
N GLU A 624 12.86 -12.51 -0.54
CA GLU A 624 13.27 -13.60 -1.45
C GLU A 624 13.60 -14.89 -0.66
N ALA A 625 14.25 -14.76 0.50
CA ALA A 625 14.60 -15.88 1.36
C ALA A 625 13.41 -16.36 2.23
N LEU A 626 12.53 -15.44 2.66
CA LEU A 626 11.28 -15.81 3.32
C LEU A 626 10.39 -16.69 2.43
N ASP A 627 10.31 -16.40 1.12
CA ASP A 627 9.47 -17.18 0.21
C ASP A 627 9.93 -18.64 0.08
N LEU A 628 11.25 -18.90 0.11
CA LEU A 628 11.79 -20.26 0.22
C LEU A 628 11.33 -20.95 1.52
N LEU A 629 11.51 -20.27 2.66
CA LEU A 629 11.20 -20.80 3.99
C LEU A 629 9.71 -21.12 4.17
N ARG A 630 8.83 -20.27 3.64
CA ARG A 630 7.37 -20.38 3.79
C ARG A 630 6.75 -21.41 2.84
N ILE A 631 7.28 -21.55 1.62
CA ILE A 631 6.85 -22.60 0.67
C ILE A 631 7.21 -23.98 1.23
N GLU A 632 8.43 -24.17 1.75
CA GLU A 632 8.84 -25.42 2.42
C GLU A 632 7.93 -25.79 3.61
N ALA A 633 7.45 -24.78 4.35
CA ALA A 633 6.58 -24.94 5.51
C ALA A 633 5.08 -25.07 5.18
N GLY A 634 4.70 -25.00 3.90
CA GLY A 634 3.30 -25.06 3.44
C GLY A 634 2.44 -23.87 3.86
N LEU A 635 3.02 -22.67 3.90
CA LEU A 635 2.36 -21.43 4.31
C LEU A 635 1.89 -20.62 3.09
N ILE A 636 0.63 -20.20 3.12
CA ILE A 636 -0.05 -19.55 1.99
C ILE A 636 0.14 -18.03 1.97
N PHE A 637 0.16 -17.46 0.77
CA PHE A 637 0.34 -16.02 0.54
C PHE A 637 -0.81 -15.45 -0.31
N ALA A 638 -1.29 -14.25 0.05
CA ALA A 638 -2.39 -13.58 -0.60
C ALA A 638 -2.07 -13.23 -2.07
N GLY A 639 -3.04 -13.44 -2.97
CA GLY A 639 -2.86 -13.26 -4.41
C GLY A 639 -2.16 -14.42 -5.12
N TYR A 640 -1.47 -15.30 -4.38
CA TYR A 640 -0.76 -16.46 -4.93
C TYR A 640 -1.54 -17.75 -4.67
N ASP A 641 -1.69 -18.10 -3.39
CA ASP A 641 -2.34 -19.35 -2.95
C ASP A 641 -3.82 -19.17 -2.65
N PHE A 642 -4.26 -17.95 -2.33
CA PHE A 642 -5.67 -17.59 -2.13
C PHE A 642 -6.04 -16.22 -2.71
N SER A 643 -7.34 -16.02 -2.87
CA SER A 643 -8.00 -14.80 -3.37
C SER A 643 -9.45 -14.74 -2.86
N ASP A 644 -10.17 -13.67 -3.19
CA ASP A 644 -11.61 -13.52 -2.96
C ASP A 644 -12.48 -14.61 -3.62
N GLN A 645 -11.93 -15.40 -4.54
CA GLN A 645 -12.60 -16.54 -5.18
C GLN A 645 -12.29 -17.89 -4.49
N THR A 646 -11.13 -17.99 -3.82
CA THR A 646 -10.61 -19.21 -3.19
C THR A 646 -11.11 -19.30 -1.74
N ASP A 647 -11.55 -20.48 -1.30
CA ASP A 647 -11.93 -20.70 0.10
C ASP A 647 -10.80 -21.30 0.97
N PRO A 648 -10.88 -21.23 2.31
CA PRO A 648 -9.85 -21.77 3.21
C PRO A 648 -9.55 -23.27 3.08
N PHE A 649 -10.46 -24.09 2.54
CA PHE A 649 -10.19 -25.52 2.28
C PHE A 649 -9.39 -25.69 0.98
N GLU A 650 -9.78 -24.97 -0.08
CA GLU A 650 -9.06 -24.94 -1.36
C GLU A 650 -7.68 -24.27 -1.24
N ALA A 651 -7.52 -23.35 -0.29
CA ALA A 651 -6.24 -22.76 0.15
C ALA A 651 -5.50 -23.59 1.22
N GLY A 652 -5.89 -24.84 1.50
CA GLY A 652 -5.17 -25.75 2.41
C GLY A 652 -5.24 -25.42 3.92
N ILE A 653 -5.72 -24.24 4.32
CA ILE A 653 -5.83 -23.79 5.71
C ILE A 653 -7.16 -24.17 6.39
N GLY A 654 -7.86 -25.19 5.92
CA GLY A 654 -9.16 -25.63 6.44
C GLY A 654 -9.20 -25.96 7.94
N PHE A 655 -8.03 -26.19 8.56
CA PHE A 655 -7.87 -26.31 10.02
C PHE A 655 -8.26 -25.03 10.79
N SER A 656 -8.38 -23.89 10.11
CA SER A 656 -8.86 -22.61 10.63
C SER A 656 -10.39 -22.48 10.65
N VAL A 657 -11.14 -23.42 10.05
CA VAL A 657 -12.60 -23.38 9.91
C VAL A 657 -13.26 -24.54 10.67
N PRO A 658 -13.36 -24.47 12.01
CA PRO A 658 -13.83 -25.57 12.86
C PRO A 658 -15.37 -25.74 12.85
N LEU A 659 -15.99 -25.92 11.68
CA LEU A 659 -17.45 -26.03 11.46
C LEU A 659 -18.17 -27.01 12.41
N LYS A 660 -17.47 -28.03 12.90
CA LYS A 660 -18.02 -29.05 13.83
C LYS A 660 -18.09 -28.60 15.29
N SER A 661 -17.27 -27.63 15.72
CA SER A 661 -17.32 -27.10 17.10
C SER A 661 -17.80 -25.66 17.18
N LYS A 662 -17.62 -24.86 16.13
CA LYS A 662 -18.19 -23.51 16.01
C LYS A 662 -19.61 -23.62 15.44
N THR A 663 -20.57 -23.81 16.34
CA THR A 663 -22.01 -23.82 16.00
C THR A 663 -22.58 -22.42 15.80
N ASP A 664 -21.93 -21.39 16.35
CA ASP A 664 -22.25 -19.98 16.08
C ASP A 664 -22.21 -19.66 14.58
N ASP A 665 -23.01 -18.68 14.17
CA ASP A 665 -22.94 -18.11 12.83
C ASP A 665 -21.70 -17.21 12.65
N PHE A 666 -21.18 -17.15 11.43
CA PHE A 666 -20.05 -16.30 11.04
C PHE A 666 -20.05 -16.08 9.52
N ILE A 667 -19.42 -15.00 9.06
CA ILE A 667 -19.48 -14.61 7.65
C ILE A 667 -18.89 -15.71 6.75
N GLY A 668 -19.68 -16.14 5.76
CA GLY A 668 -19.33 -17.19 4.80
C GLY A 668 -19.64 -18.63 5.27
N ARG A 669 -20.09 -18.84 6.52
CA ARG A 669 -20.32 -20.16 7.13
C ARG A 669 -21.11 -21.14 6.25
N ASP A 670 -22.25 -20.72 5.70
CA ASP A 670 -23.10 -21.58 4.88
C ASP A 670 -22.53 -21.88 3.48
N ALA A 671 -21.70 -20.98 2.95
CA ALA A 671 -20.94 -21.27 1.74
C ALA A 671 -19.82 -22.29 2.04
N LEU A 672 -19.12 -22.12 3.15
CA LEU A 672 -18.06 -23.01 3.63
C LEU A 672 -18.58 -24.40 4.01
N LEU A 673 -19.80 -24.51 4.54
CA LEU A 673 -20.46 -25.80 4.80
C LEU A 673 -20.78 -26.57 3.50
N ARG A 674 -21.20 -25.86 2.44
CA ARG A 674 -21.41 -26.46 1.11
C ARG A 674 -20.08 -26.83 0.42
N ARG A 675 -19.09 -25.92 0.44
CA ARG A 675 -17.74 -26.14 -0.12
C ARG A 675 -17.04 -27.33 0.56
N SER A 676 -17.05 -27.41 1.90
CA SER A 676 -16.43 -28.52 2.65
C SER A 676 -17.11 -29.89 2.49
N THR A 677 -18.35 -29.95 2.02
CA THR A 677 -19.04 -31.22 1.70
C THR A 677 -18.88 -31.63 0.25
N HIS A 678 -18.52 -30.70 -0.64
CA HIS A 678 -18.33 -30.91 -2.08
C HIS A 678 -17.10 -30.12 -2.57
N PRO A 679 -15.88 -30.43 -2.07
CA PRO A 679 -14.67 -29.70 -2.44
C PRO A 679 -14.37 -29.91 -3.93
N SER A 680 -14.08 -28.82 -4.64
CA SER A 680 -13.75 -28.87 -6.08
C SER A 680 -12.25 -28.99 -6.30
N HIS A 681 -11.47 -28.19 -5.55
CA HIS A 681 -10.02 -28.23 -5.56
C HIS A 681 -9.43 -28.50 -4.17
N LYS A 682 -8.12 -28.75 -4.11
CA LYS A 682 -7.34 -28.96 -2.89
C LYS A 682 -5.93 -28.43 -3.10
N LEU A 683 -5.37 -27.74 -2.09
CA LEU A 683 -3.95 -27.39 -2.08
C LEU A 683 -3.13 -28.64 -1.77
N VAL A 684 -2.15 -28.95 -2.63
CA VAL A 684 -1.19 -30.04 -2.47
C VAL A 684 0.23 -29.52 -2.62
N GLY A 685 1.21 -30.33 -2.18
CA GLY A 685 2.59 -30.14 -2.60
C GLY A 685 2.85 -30.94 -3.88
N LEU A 686 3.82 -30.50 -4.67
CA LEU A 686 4.40 -31.24 -5.80
C LEU A 686 5.93 -31.27 -5.66
N HIS A 687 6.54 -32.44 -5.86
CA HIS A 687 7.98 -32.54 -6.13
C HIS A 687 8.20 -32.60 -7.64
N LEU A 688 8.97 -31.65 -8.18
CA LEU A 688 9.22 -31.53 -9.61
C LEU A 688 10.51 -32.22 -10.02
N SER A 689 10.48 -32.92 -11.15
CA SER A 689 11.65 -33.58 -11.73
C SER A 689 12.64 -32.58 -12.34
N GLY A 690 13.94 -32.91 -12.30
CA GLY A 690 14.99 -32.11 -12.92
C GLY A 690 15.32 -30.81 -12.18
N ASN A 691 15.88 -29.84 -12.91
CA ASN A 691 16.49 -28.63 -12.36
C ASN A 691 15.67 -27.34 -12.55
N GLU A 692 14.56 -27.40 -13.29
CA GLU A 692 13.76 -26.24 -13.69
C GLU A 692 12.60 -25.97 -12.74
N VAL A 693 12.45 -24.72 -12.30
CA VAL A 693 11.45 -24.31 -11.30
C VAL A 693 10.12 -23.99 -11.99
N ALA A 694 9.00 -24.28 -11.31
CA ALA A 694 7.71 -23.73 -11.70
C ALA A 694 7.57 -22.26 -11.26
N HIS A 695 6.55 -21.58 -11.78
CA HIS A 695 6.16 -20.22 -11.41
C HIS A 695 4.67 -20.16 -11.09
N HIS A 696 4.25 -19.14 -10.35
CA HIS A 696 2.83 -18.85 -10.15
C HIS A 696 2.10 -18.77 -11.50
N GLY A 697 0.96 -19.45 -11.62
CA GLY A 697 0.19 -19.51 -12.85
C GLY A 697 0.59 -20.60 -13.85
N ASP A 698 1.71 -21.32 -13.63
CA ASP A 698 2.06 -22.47 -14.50
C ASP A 698 0.93 -23.52 -14.46
N PRO A 699 0.39 -23.92 -15.63
CA PRO A 699 -0.76 -24.83 -15.69
C PRO A 699 -0.33 -26.29 -15.47
N VAL A 700 -1.08 -27.02 -14.63
CA VAL A 700 -0.76 -28.41 -14.23
C VAL A 700 -1.75 -29.39 -14.84
N TYR A 701 -1.25 -30.50 -15.38
CA TYR A 701 -2.01 -31.41 -16.23
C TYR A 701 -1.92 -32.87 -15.81
N GLN A 702 -2.95 -33.62 -16.18
CA GLN A 702 -2.93 -35.07 -16.30
C GLN A 702 -3.01 -35.41 -17.80
N GLY A 703 -1.85 -35.57 -18.45
CA GLY A 703 -1.73 -35.74 -19.89
C GLY A 703 -2.21 -34.52 -20.69
N ARG A 704 -3.43 -34.59 -21.24
CA ARG A 704 -4.03 -33.52 -22.06
C ARG A 704 -5.00 -32.61 -21.30
N ALA A 705 -5.56 -33.05 -20.18
CA ALA A 705 -6.46 -32.22 -19.37
C ALA A 705 -5.63 -31.37 -18.42
N GLN A 706 -5.89 -30.06 -18.36
CA GLN A 706 -5.42 -29.22 -17.25
C GLN A 706 -6.28 -29.54 -16.03
N VAL A 707 -5.64 -29.90 -14.93
CA VAL A 707 -6.28 -30.34 -13.67
C VAL A 707 -5.87 -29.45 -12.48
N GLY A 708 -5.08 -28.40 -12.71
CA GLY A 708 -4.69 -27.48 -11.66
C GLY A 708 -3.81 -26.32 -12.14
N VAL A 709 -3.29 -25.57 -11.17
CA VAL A 709 -2.38 -24.43 -11.37
C VAL A 709 -1.38 -24.35 -10.22
N ILE A 710 -0.12 -24.04 -10.54
CA ILE A 710 0.91 -23.74 -9.54
C ILE A 710 0.56 -22.41 -8.87
N THR A 711 0.48 -22.41 -7.54
CA THR A 711 0.19 -21.21 -6.77
C THR A 711 1.45 -20.55 -6.25
N SER A 712 2.40 -21.33 -5.74
CA SER A 712 3.72 -20.88 -5.27
C SER A 712 4.76 -21.96 -5.56
N ALA A 713 5.98 -21.60 -5.98
CA ALA A 713 7.01 -22.59 -6.31
C ALA A 713 8.42 -22.05 -6.07
N CYS A 714 9.32 -22.92 -5.61
CA CYS A 714 10.72 -22.57 -5.40
C CYS A 714 11.66 -23.78 -5.62
N ARG A 715 12.96 -23.49 -5.61
CA ARG A 715 13.98 -24.53 -5.44
C ARG A 715 14.48 -24.53 -4.01
N SER A 716 14.19 -25.59 -3.26
CA SER A 716 14.68 -25.75 -1.89
C SER A 716 16.20 -26.03 -1.90
N PRO A 717 17.02 -25.23 -1.18
CA PRO A 717 18.43 -25.51 -1.01
C PRO A 717 18.69 -26.79 -0.20
N LEU A 718 18.04 -26.97 0.97
CA LEU A 718 18.28 -28.11 1.85
C LEU A 718 17.67 -29.42 1.33
N LEU A 719 16.50 -29.37 0.67
CA LEU A 719 15.88 -30.55 0.04
C LEU A 719 16.45 -30.83 -1.35
N ALA A 720 17.39 -30.00 -1.84
CA ALA A 720 18.07 -30.05 -3.14
C ALA A 720 17.16 -30.14 -4.39
N SER A 721 15.86 -29.89 -4.23
CA SER A 721 14.79 -30.23 -5.17
C SER A 721 13.86 -29.05 -5.47
N ASN A 722 13.19 -29.14 -6.61
CA ASN A 722 12.15 -28.18 -6.98
C ASN A 722 10.82 -28.62 -6.34
N ILE A 723 10.18 -27.70 -5.64
CA ILE A 723 8.95 -27.91 -4.90
C ILE A 723 7.93 -26.84 -5.23
N ALA A 724 6.64 -27.20 -5.22
CA ALA A 724 5.57 -26.25 -5.49
C ALA A 724 4.30 -26.55 -4.67
N LEU A 725 3.68 -25.49 -4.16
CA LEU A 725 2.28 -25.48 -3.78
C LEU A 725 1.44 -25.38 -5.05
N CYS A 726 0.42 -26.24 -5.14
CA CYS A 726 -0.44 -26.34 -6.31
C CYS A 726 -1.89 -26.53 -5.88
N ARG A 727 -2.82 -25.82 -6.52
CA ARG A 727 -4.25 -26.04 -6.37
C ARG A 727 -4.71 -26.94 -7.53
N VAL A 728 -5.08 -28.17 -7.20
CA VAL A 728 -5.52 -29.20 -8.16
C VAL A 728 -6.96 -29.64 -7.91
N ASP A 729 -7.62 -30.16 -8.93
CA ASP A 729 -8.88 -30.89 -8.82
C ASP A 729 -8.74 -32.05 -7.82
N VAL A 730 -9.75 -32.28 -6.99
CA VAL A 730 -9.72 -33.30 -5.92
C VAL A 730 -9.44 -34.73 -6.40
N SER A 731 -9.76 -35.07 -7.65
CA SER A 731 -9.46 -36.38 -8.26
C SER A 731 -7.96 -36.62 -8.48
N CYS A 732 -7.16 -35.54 -8.54
CA CYS A 732 -5.71 -35.57 -8.76
C CYS A 732 -4.91 -35.26 -7.48
N ALA A 733 -5.58 -35.13 -6.33
CA ALA A 733 -5.00 -34.55 -5.12
C ALA A 733 -4.43 -35.56 -4.11
N GLU A 734 -4.24 -36.83 -4.50
CA GLU A 734 -3.72 -37.88 -3.61
C GLU A 734 -2.20 -38.05 -3.75
N PRO A 735 -1.45 -38.20 -2.64
CA PRO A 735 0.01 -38.36 -2.67
C PRO A 735 0.46 -39.55 -3.54
N GLY A 736 1.50 -39.35 -4.34
CA GLY A 736 1.97 -40.33 -5.33
C GLY A 736 1.24 -40.27 -6.68
N THR A 737 0.29 -39.35 -6.88
CA THR A 737 -0.26 -39.07 -8.22
C THR A 737 0.80 -38.37 -9.08
N GLU A 738 1.01 -38.86 -10.30
CA GLU A 738 1.90 -38.25 -11.29
C GLU A 738 1.15 -37.21 -12.13
N LEU A 739 1.73 -36.01 -12.25
CA LEU A 739 1.21 -34.86 -12.99
C LEU A 739 2.31 -34.21 -13.83
N GLU A 740 1.93 -33.31 -14.74
CA GLU A 740 2.86 -32.60 -15.64
C GLU A 740 2.67 -31.08 -15.56
N ILE A 741 3.74 -30.35 -15.23
CA ILE A 741 3.74 -28.89 -15.29
C ILE A 741 3.95 -28.46 -16.74
N GLY A 742 3.06 -27.62 -17.26
CA GLY A 742 3.22 -27.01 -18.58
C GLY A 742 4.24 -25.87 -18.56
N LYS A 743 5.11 -25.83 -19.57
CA LYS A 743 6.04 -24.72 -19.85
C LYS A 743 5.92 -24.29 -21.31
N VAL A 744 6.45 -23.10 -21.64
CA VAL A 744 6.35 -22.45 -22.96
C VAL A 744 4.90 -22.08 -23.29
N ASP A 745 4.20 -22.88 -24.09
CA ASP A 745 2.76 -22.73 -24.40
C ASP A 745 1.86 -23.62 -23.51
N GLY A 746 2.46 -24.24 -22.49
CA GLY A 746 1.81 -25.21 -21.62
C GLY A 746 1.70 -26.62 -22.20
N LEU A 747 2.20 -26.89 -23.43
CA LEU A 747 2.04 -28.18 -24.12
C LEU A 747 3.34 -28.72 -24.75
N GLN A 748 4.17 -27.87 -25.34
CA GLN A 748 5.44 -28.26 -26.00
C GLN A 748 6.47 -28.82 -25.02
N LYS A 749 6.40 -28.40 -23.75
CA LYS A 749 7.36 -28.77 -22.71
C LYS A 749 6.63 -29.13 -21.42
N ARG A 750 7.00 -30.29 -20.87
CA ARG A 750 6.46 -30.86 -19.64
C ARG A 750 7.56 -31.10 -18.62
N ILE A 751 7.29 -30.77 -17.37
CA ILE A 751 8.09 -31.20 -16.22
C ILE A 751 7.22 -32.18 -15.44
N SER A 752 7.63 -33.46 -15.36
CA SER A 752 6.91 -34.45 -14.55
C SER A 752 7.03 -34.10 -13.06
N ALA A 753 5.96 -34.27 -12.31
CA ALA A 753 5.90 -33.95 -10.89
C ALA A 753 5.00 -34.93 -10.12
N THR A 754 5.45 -35.33 -8.92
CA THR A 754 4.72 -36.25 -8.04
C THR A 754 4.00 -35.47 -6.93
N VAL A 755 2.71 -35.75 -6.71
CA VAL A 755 1.91 -35.14 -5.64
C VAL A 755 2.39 -35.56 -4.25
N SER A 756 2.46 -34.62 -3.32
CA SER A 756 2.92 -34.78 -1.94
C SER A 756 2.03 -34.01 -0.95
N ALA A 757 2.34 -34.14 0.34
CA ALA A 757 1.86 -33.16 1.32
C ALA A 757 2.41 -31.76 0.97
N ALA A 758 1.64 -30.72 1.28
CA ALA A 758 2.02 -29.31 1.06
C ALA A 758 3.11 -28.79 2.01
N ILE A 759 3.60 -29.62 2.94
CA ILE A 759 4.69 -29.29 3.87
C ILE A 759 5.85 -30.21 3.52
N PHE A 760 6.95 -29.62 3.04
CA PHE A 760 8.11 -30.34 2.52
C PHE A 760 9.23 -30.46 3.56
N TYR A 761 9.29 -29.53 4.52
CA TYR A 761 10.27 -29.50 5.61
C TYR A 761 9.55 -29.51 6.97
N ASP A 762 10.08 -30.26 7.94
CA ASP A 762 9.50 -30.44 9.30
C ASP A 762 7.98 -30.78 9.32
N PRO A 763 7.51 -31.81 8.59
CA PRO A 763 6.09 -32.07 8.38
C PRO A 763 5.30 -32.47 9.64
N ASP A 764 5.96 -33.01 10.67
CA ASP A 764 5.38 -33.27 11.98
C ASP A 764 5.32 -32.01 12.88
N LYS A 765 5.99 -30.93 12.44
CA LYS A 765 6.14 -29.63 13.08
C LYS A 765 6.92 -29.71 14.40
N SER A 766 8.02 -30.47 14.41
CA SER A 766 8.90 -30.63 15.56
C SER A 766 9.63 -29.34 15.93
N ARG A 767 10.12 -28.57 14.94
CA ARG A 767 11.00 -27.41 15.14
C ARG A 767 10.25 -26.21 15.70
N VAL A 768 9.09 -25.86 15.12
CA VAL A 768 8.22 -24.78 15.65
C VAL A 768 7.76 -25.03 17.10
N ARG A 769 7.70 -26.31 17.52
CA ARG A 769 7.27 -26.76 18.86
C ARG A 769 8.39 -26.93 19.88
N SER A 770 9.65 -26.95 19.46
CA SER A 770 10.84 -27.14 20.32
C SER A 770 11.07 -26.06 21.37
#